data_AF-A0AAX6N0K3-F1
#
_entry.id   AF-A0AAX6N0K3-F1
#
_cell.length_a   1.000
_cell.length_b   1.000
_cell.length_c   1.000
_cell.angle_alpha   90.00
_cell.angle_beta   90.00
_cell.angle_gamma   90.00
#
_symmetry.space_group_name_H-M   'P 1'
#
loop_
_entity.id
_entity.type
_entity.pdbx_description
1 polymer ?
#
loop_
_entity_poly.entity_id
_entity_poly.type
_entity_poly.pdbx_seq_one_letter_code
_entity_poly.pdbx_strand_id
1 'polypeptide(L)'
;MPAQQGNSTNPGRGSGLRSNAHLRRYQGRTRQERIQRFYNPGEPINKRKAEPNEGKTEETKKQKTQENKDPDRPKPKETEETQKQKTQENKDPDRPKPKETEEPEEPSIPETETQEYDVPDIPATEEVKGNEEPSTPGTNETKENKEPDQPHKPDISDVPKEVGNRTTVGVEFEFLLAYAAAVISSDPHPNDDRFLATDLDGSQFDEDYNLKIAITVRNEIIDRLNANNIVAAKYRNDKIITEYLDFKPIPEFGWTGSLFKEPVGPNPVLDRWKSTYHWDVFHPGNPDIDNTRNHNLASQQMLQEFLAFHTQHNLPLHLTTHKYIDSIPDSRMEFTHPARNNRPAQFRRTRDTFKDLAKAATSAAMDDHEAELESSRRDPNFVRIPGALSIYETWTCTTDPSILPDRVGEPVLYNRARDLYRITDTSTVDKSYLDADNNNVFIKNPLELYHWYQGELRTPILDFDHEDTIPAIRRACAALRDNFRIHKPTSGIRAGLHIHFGQEAGWTLLQLKKFATLWLILEESLEYLHRVDRSNGSNTYSLPNRETSEFSQELAGKKNVILLSDIENIDPLAYTDNMKEKDEHILSSSQEYKDHVQEPVRRMIDEIWKHIDITTLCEGLTSDTSGATTYIKFRISGDVQSSRGLGLSDTIEIRIMQGTLDADHVEHWMKICERLIIWSRDSTPREFRDALQSILSGNQGLEDAIGVPTASMDWFRSRVPYLNQENIPEGEDSHFLYPDKDRVDWVDPFMVPGYKDTHQAQDEK
;
A
#
# COMPACT_ATOMS: atom_id res chain seq x y z
N MET A 1 24.83 -35.18 39.98
CA MET A 1 24.41 -36.15 38.95
C MET A 1 23.87 -35.35 37.77
N PRO A 2 24.60 -35.28 36.64
CA PRO A 2 24.25 -34.42 35.52
C PRO A 2 23.44 -35.17 34.44
N ALA A 3 22.51 -34.44 33.81
CA ALA A 3 21.75 -34.89 32.64
C ALA A 3 22.51 -34.55 31.35
N GLN A 4 22.45 -35.48 30.40
CA GLN A 4 23.26 -35.56 29.19
C GLN A 4 22.85 -34.55 28.11
N GLN A 5 23.88 -34.05 27.43
CA GLN A 5 23.83 -33.34 26.15
C GLN A 5 23.34 -34.27 25.03
N GLY A 6 22.46 -33.75 24.18
CA GLY A 6 22.11 -34.32 22.87
C GLY A 6 22.24 -33.26 21.78
N ASN A 7 23.41 -33.20 21.15
CA ASN A 7 23.64 -32.45 19.92
C ASN A 7 22.89 -33.14 18.77
N SER A 8 22.00 -32.41 18.10
CA SER A 8 21.44 -32.78 16.80
C SER A 8 21.92 -31.77 15.76
N THR A 9 22.78 -32.24 14.87
CA THR A 9 23.31 -31.50 13.73
C THR A 9 22.24 -31.36 12.66
N ASN A 10 21.86 -30.11 12.36
CA ASN A 10 20.98 -29.77 11.24
C ASN A 10 21.73 -29.96 9.90
N PRO A 11 21.25 -30.79 8.96
CA PRO A 11 21.80 -30.81 7.61
C PRO A 11 21.20 -29.65 6.80
N GLY A 12 22.06 -28.83 6.22
CA GLY A 12 21.69 -27.69 5.39
C GLY A 12 20.76 -28.08 4.23
N ARG A 13 19.58 -27.48 4.20
CA ARG A 13 18.71 -27.45 3.01
C ARG A 13 19.18 -26.29 2.13
N GLY A 14 19.95 -26.63 1.10
CA GLY A 14 20.12 -25.73 -0.05
C GLY A 14 18.81 -25.65 -0.83
N SER A 15 18.15 -24.50 -0.81
CA SER A 15 17.00 -24.19 -1.65
C SER A 15 17.46 -23.95 -3.09
N GLY A 16 17.65 -25.03 -3.85
CA GLY A 16 17.86 -24.96 -5.29
C GLY A 16 16.55 -24.62 -6.00
N LEU A 17 16.24 -23.33 -6.16
CA LEU A 17 15.23 -22.84 -7.11
C LEU A 17 15.69 -23.17 -8.54
N ARG A 18 15.35 -24.37 -9.03
CA ARG A 18 15.46 -24.70 -10.45
C ARG A 18 14.38 -23.94 -11.21
N SER A 19 14.80 -23.06 -12.11
CA SER A 19 13.95 -22.26 -12.99
C SER A 19 12.89 -23.11 -13.72
N ASN A 20 11.63 -22.65 -13.72
CA ASN A 20 10.44 -23.22 -14.39
C ASN A 20 10.51 -23.20 -15.94
N ALA A 21 11.66 -23.45 -16.54
CA ALA A 21 11.83 -23.43 -18.01
C ALA A 21 11.06 -24.56 -18.72
N HIS A 22 10.68 -25.63 -18.01
CA HIS A 22 10.06 -26.82 -18.61
C HIS A 22 8.57 -26.68 -18.97
N LEU A 23 7.83 -25.72 -18.39
CA LEU A 23 6.43 -25.46 -18.74
C LEU A 23 6.27 -24.59 -20.02
N ARG A 24 7.37 -24.05 -20.57
CA ARG A 24 7.33 -23.04 -21.65
C ARG A 24 7.31 -23.61 -23.07
N ARG A 25 7.33 -24.93 -23.25
CA ARG A 25 7.28 -25.59 -24.58
C ARG A 25 5.97 -26.35 -24.77
N TYR A 26 4.86 -25.64 -24.88
CA TYR A 26 3.60 -26.24 -25.37
C TYR A 26 3.35 -25.82 -26.82
N GLN A 27 2.83 -26.74 -27.63
CA GLN A 27 2.52 -26.58 -29.06
C GLN A 27 1.25 -25.72 -29.27
N GLY A 28 1.32 -24.45 -28.91
CA GLY A 28 0.29 -23.46 -29.17
C GLY A 28 0.89 -22.19 -29.78
N ARG A 29 0.03 -21.22 -30.10
CA ARG A 29 0.44 -19.88 -30.55
C ARG A 29 1.48 -19.28 -29.61
N THR A 30 2.38 -18.46 -30.16
CA THR A 30 3.41 -17.81 -29.35
C THR A 30 2.75 -16.88 -28.34
N ARG A 31 3.43 -16.62 -27.21
CA ARG A 31 2.97 -15.65 -26.19
C ARG A 31 2.68 -14.29 -26.84
N GLN A 32 3.51 -13.86 -27.78
CA GLN A 32 3.35 -12.63 -28.56
C GLN A 32 2.09 -12.62 -29.42
N GLU A 33 1.74 -13.74 -30.08
CA GLU A 33 0.51 -13.82 -30.88
C GLU A 33 -0.76 -13.65 -30.04
N ARG A 34 -0.74 -14.06 -28.76
CA ARG A 34 -1.86 -13.83 -27.83
C ARG A 34 -1.98 -12.36 -27.46
N ILE A 35 -0.86 -11.71 -27.14
CA ILE A 35 -0.78 -10.27 -26.85
C ILE A 35 -1.30 -9.47 -28.04
N GLN A 36 -0.77 -9.71 -29.23
CA GLN A 36 -1.15 -8.93 -30.42
C GLN A 36 -2.66 -8.94 -30.66
N ARG A 37 -3.30 -10.10 -30.49
CA ARG A 37 -4.76 -10.24 -30.63
C ARG A 37 -5.54 -9.52 -29.56
N PHE A 38 -5.05 -9.54 -28.33
CA PHE A 38 -5.67 -8.84 -27.22
C PHE A 38 -5.70 -7.32 -27.46
N TYR A 39 -4.63 -6.77 -28.04
CA TYR A 39 -4.51 -5.32 -28.26
C TYR A 39 -5.02 -4.84 -29.62
N ASN A 40 -4.96 -5.66 -30.66
CA ASN A 40 -5.33 -5.33 -32.04
C ASN A 40 -6.32 -6.36 -32.62
N PRO A 41 -7.57 -6.38 -32.13
CA PRO A 41 -8.59 -7.31 -32.61
C PRO A 41 -8.92 -7.06 -34.10
N GLY A 42 -9.15 -8.13 -34.86
CA GLY A 42 -9.60 -8.04 -36.26
C GLY A 42 -8.51 -7.84 -37.33
N GLU A 43 -7.26 -7.56 -36.97
CA GLU A 43 -6.17 -7.55 -37.96
C GLU A 43 -5.75 -8.99 -38.33
N PRO A 44 -5.85 -9.40 -39.60
CA PRO A 44 -5.42 -10.73 -40.01
C PRO A 44 -3.90 -10.85 -39.84
N ILE A 45 -3.45 -11.69 -38.91
CA ILE A 45 -2.04 -12.06 -38.79
C ILE A 45 -1.61 -12.63 -40.14
N ASN A 46 -0.77 -11.89 -40.86
CA ASN A 46 -0.18 -12.33 -42.12
C ASN A 46 0.60 -13.61 -41.83
N LYS A 47 -0.02 -14.76 -42.11
CA LYS A 47 0.61 -16.07 -41.94
C LYS A 47 1.94 -16.02 -42.69
N ARG A 48 3.06 -15.99 -41.96
CA ARG A 48 4.40 -16.14 -42.54
C ARG A 48 4.29 -17.31 -43.51
N LYS A 49 4.49 -17.04 -44.81
CA LYS A 49 4.69 -18.10 -45.80
C LYS A 49 5.89 -18.89 -45.27
N ALA A 50 5.64 -20.09 -44.78
CA ALA A 50 6.69 -21.00 -44.40
C ALA A 50 7.51 -21.23 -45.68
N GLU A 51 8.67 -20.60 -45.77
CA GLU A 51 9.62 -20.91 -46.83
C GLU A 51 10.03 -22.38 -46.67
N PRO A 52 10.06 -23.17 -47.76
CA PRO A 52 10.46 -24.56 -47.67
C PRO A 52 11.89 -24.63 -47.17
N ASN A 53 12.09 -25.33 -46.06
CA ASN A 53 13.40 -25.60 -45.48
C ASN A 53 14.15 -26.59 -46.39
N GLU A 54 14.81 -26.09 -47.44
CA GLU A 54 15.74 -26.87 -48.25
C GLU A 54 17.02 -27.12 -47.45
N GLY A 55 17.26 -28.41 -47.16
CA GLY A 55 18.35 -28.87 -46.32
C GLY A 55 19.73 -28.45 -46.83
N LYS A 56 20.57 -28.00 -45.90
CA LYS A 56 22.02 -27.99 -46.08
C LYS A 56 22.68 -28.79 -44.97
N THR A 57 23.22 -29.92 -45.39
CA THR A 57 24.10 -30.84 -44.68
C THR A 57 25.37 -30.12 -44.23
N GLU A 58 25.80 -30.43 -43.00
CA GLU A 58 27.09 -30.06 -42.44
C GLU A 58 28.26 -30.58 -43.29
N GLU A 59 29.27 -29.75 -43.52
CA GLU A 59 30.64 -30.24 -43.71
C GLU A 59 31.65 -29.27 -43.06
N THR A 60 32.35 -29.80 -42.07
CA THR A 60 33.42 -29.15 -41.30
C THR A 60 34.76 -29.32 -42.03
N LYS A 61 35.57 -28.25 -42.19
CA LYS A 61 37.04 -28.27 -41.94
C LYS A 61 37.78 -26.95 -42.23
N LYS A 62 38.53 -26.56 -41.19
CA LYS A 62 39.94 -26.07 -41.13
C LYS A 62 40.34 -24.70 -41.69
N GLN A 63 40.74 -23.88 -40.71
CA GLN A 63 41.75 -22.82 -40.69
C GLN A 63 42.87 -22.89 -41.75
N LYS A 64 43.17 -21.73 -42.36
CA LYS A 64 44.53 -21.18 -42.38
C LYS A 64 44.54 -19.66 -42.66
N THR A 65 45.48 -19.02 -42.00
CA THR A 65 45.86 -17.61 -41.91
C THR A 65 46.23 -16.95 -43.25
N GLN A 66 45.85 -15.70 -43.49
CA GLN A 66 46.70 -14.73 -44.19
C GLN A 66 46.28 -13.26 -43.94
N GLU A 67 47.30 -12.42 -43.86
CA GLU A 67 47.34 -11.01 -43.46
C GLU A 67 46.76 -10.01 -44.49
N ASN A 68 46.49 -8.80 -43.97
CA ASN A 68 46.69 -7.48 -44.60
C ASN A 68 45.72 -7.00 -45.69
N LYS A 69 44.87 -6.02 -45.34
CA LYS A 69 45.02 -4.58 -45.71
C LYS A 69 43.75 -3.78 -45.40
N ASP A 70 43.93 -2.69 -44.67
CA ASP A 70 42.98 -1.56 -44.59
C ASP A 70 42.62 -1.02 -45.98
N PRO A 71 41.39 -0.50 -46.12
CA PRO A 71 41.25 0.79 -46.78
C PRO A 71 40.31 1.77 -46.07
N ASP A 72 40.83 2.98 -45.91
CA ASP A 72 40.17 4.28 -46.15
C ASP A 72 38.82 4.59 -45.49
N ARG A 73 38.93 5.33 -44.38
CA ARG A 73 37.87 6.14 -43.79
C ARG A 73 37.79 7.51 -44.51
N PRO A 74 36.66 7.91 -45.12
CA PRO A 74 36.53 9.26 -45.66
C PRO A 74 36.21 10.27 -44.54
N LYS A 75 36.87 11.44 -44.61
CA LYS A 75 36.58 12.64 -43.81
C LYS A 75 35.21 13.24 -44.20
N PRO A 76 34.46 13.83 -43.26
CA PRO A 76 33.28 14.62 -43.60
C PRO A 76 33.69 15.98 -44.17
N LYS A 77 32.97 16.41 -45.22
CA LYS A 77 33.11 17.71 -45.87
C LYS A 77 32.48 18.81 -45.02
N GLU A 78 33.24 19.87 -44.82
CA GLU A 78 32.75 21.22 -44.52
C GLU A 78 31.77 21.67 -45.62
N THR A 79 30.67 22.32 -45.22
CA THR A 79 29.92 23.21 -46.11
C THR A 79 29.57 24.46 -45.32
N GLU A 80 30.34 25.52 -45.56
CA GLU A 80 30.02 26.90 -45.18
C GLU A 80 29.25 27.59 -46.32
N GLU A 81 28.29 28.42 -45.91
CA GLU A 81 27.87 29.69 -46.53
C GLU A 81 27.09 29.66 -47.89
N THR A 82 26.08 30.49 -48.18
CA THR A 82 25.52 31.67 -47.52
C THR A 82 24.13 32.04 -48.09
N GLN A 83 23.32 32.72 -47.24
CA GLN A 83 22.48 33.92 -47.49
C GLN A 83 21.21 33.88 -48.40
N LYS A 84 20.04 34.19 -47.81
CA LYS A 84 19.47 35.57 -47.77
C LYS A 84 18.12 35.67 -47.01
N GLN A 85 18.15 36.49 -45.95
CA GLN A 85 17.21 37.55 -45.55
C GLN A 85 15.68 37.35 -45.67
N LYS A 86 15.01 37.41 -44.52
CA LYS A 86 14.01 38.46 -44.25
C LYS A 86 13.83 38.69 -42.75
N THR A 87 14.18 39.91 -42.34
CA THR A 87 14.03 40.50 -41.02
C THR A 87 12.58 40.92 -40.79
N GLN A 88 12.04 40.66 -39.60
CA GLN A 88 10.95 41.47 -39.06
C GLN A 88 11.19 41.67 -37.56
N GLU A 89 11.47 42.92 -37.22
CA GLU A 89 11.65 43.44 -35.86
C GLU A 89 10.36 43.25 -35.05
N ASN A 90 10.50 42.87 -33.78
CA ASN A 90 9.62 43.38 -32.73
C ASN A 90 10.41 43.55 -31.44
N LYS A 91 10.19 44.72 -30.84
CA LYS A 91 10.93 45.34 -29.75
C LYS A 91 10.50 44.77 -28.41
N ASP A 92 11.48 44.55 -27.53
CA ASP A 92 11.31 44.54 -26.08
C ASP A 92 10.72 45.87 -25.58
N PRO A 93 9.91 45.81 -24.52
CA PRO A 93 9.97 46.84 -23.51
C PRO A 93 10.18 46.25 -22.10
N ASP A 94 11.22 46.79 -21.45
CA ASP A 94 11.27 47.18 -20.04
C ASP A 94 10.80 46.16 -18.98
N ARG A 95 11.77 45.43 -18.43
CA ARG A 95 11.67 44.76 -17.13
C ARG A 95 11.94 45.78 -16.00
N PRO A 96 10.99 46.08 -15.10
CA PRO A 96 11.25 46.95 -13.94
C PRO A 96 12.05 46.19 -12.87
N LYS A 97 12.97 46.90 -12.20
CA LYS A 97 13.69 46.43 -11.01
C LYS A 97 12.73 46.24 -9.82
N PRO A 98 13.01 45.30 -8.87
CA PRO A 98 12.18 45.11 -7.70
C PRO A 98 12.28 46.32 -6.75
N LYS A 99 11.14 46.81 -6.29
CA LYS A 99 11.03 47.73 -5.16
C LYS A 99 11.19 46.94 -3.85
N GLU A 100 11.90 47.56 -2.91
CA GLU A 100 11.96 47.19 -1.50
C GLU A 100 10.55 47.11 -0.91
N THR A 101 10.28 46.03 -0.18
CA THR A 101 9.01 45.78 0.52
C THR A 101 8.99 46.56 1.84
N GLU A 102 8.03 47.48 1.95
CA GLU A 102 7.57 48.07 3.21
C GLU A 102 6.82 47.02 4.03
N GLU A 103 6.96 47.10 5.36
CA GLU A 103 6.28 46.28 6.36
C GLU A 103 4.74 46.41 6.24
N PRO A 104 3.97 45.32 6.38
CA PRO A 104 2.51 45.42 6.37
C PRO A 104 1.99 45.86 7.75
N GLU A 105 1.19 46.94 7.75
CA GLU A 105 0.34 47.36 8.87
C GLU A 105 -0.70 46.25 9.20
N GLU A 106 -0.90 46.03 10.50
CA GLU A 106 -1.89 45.09 11.06
C GLU A 106 -3.33 45.45 10.64
N PRO A 107 -4.14 44.48 10.19
CA PRO A 107 -5.56 44.71 9.96
C PRO A 107 -6.32 44.72 11.28
N SER A 108 -7.00 45.83 11.55
CA SER A 108 -7.98 45.98 12.63
C SER A 108 -9.13 44.99 12.50
N ILE A 109 -9.35 44.19 13.55
CA ILE A 109 -10.45 43.23 13.68
C ILE A 109 -11.78 44.00 13.87
N PRO A 110 -12.85 43.71 13.10
CA PRO A 110 -14.17 44.25 13.39
C PRO A 110 -14.83 43.49 14.55
N GLU A 111 -15.41 44.25 15.49
CA GLU A 111 -16.21 43.72 16.60
C GLU A 111 -17.40 42.90 16.06
N THR A 112 -17.43 41.61 16.37
CA THR A 112 -18.58 40.74 16.11
C THR A 112 -19.62 40.89 17.21
N GLU A 113 -20.76 41.46 16.83
CA GLU A 113 -22.03 41.47 17.56
C GLU A 113 -22.50 40.01 17.80
N THR A 114 -22.66 39.62 19.06
CA THR A 114 -23.23 38.33 19.46
C THR A 114 -24.74 38.35 19.28
N GLN A 115 -25.26 37.67 18.25
CA GLN A 115 -26.67 37.29 18.18
C GLN A 115 -26.91 36.03 19.02
N GLU A 116 -27.73 36.15 20.05
CA GLU A 116 -28.31 35.03 20.79
C GLU A 116 -29.21 34.19 19.85
N TYR A 117 -28.94 32.89 19.76
CA TYR A 117 -29.86 31.92 19.17
C TYR A 117 -30.55 31.14 20.29
N ASP A 118 -31.88 31.21 20.30
CA ASP A 118 -32.75 30.42 21.17
C ASP A 118 -32.63 28.92 20.82
N VAL A 119 -32.32 28.11 21.83
CA VAL A 119 -32.30 26.64 21.77
C VAL A 119 -33.71 26.11 22.08
N PRO A 120 -34.33 25.27 21.23
CA PRO A 120 -35.62 24.67 21.54
C PRO A 120 -35.50 23.48 22.51
N ASP A 121 -36.43 23.43 23.46
CA ASP A 121 -36.57 22.41 24.51
C ASP A 121 -36.68 20.98 23.97
N ILE A 122 -35.88 20.06 24.54
CA ILE A 122 -35.96 18.62 24.34
C ILE A 122 -36.82 18.02 25.47
N PRO A 123 -37.87 17.22 25.17
CA PRO A 123 -38.70 16.63 26.21
C PRO A 123 -38.04 15.41 26.88
N ALA A 124 -38.25 15.33 28.20
CA ALA A 124 -37.75 14.31 29.10
C ALA A 124 -38.22 12.88 28.75
N THR A 125 -37.32 11.92 28.87
CA THR A 125 -37.57 10.48 28.73
C THR A 125 -38.17 9.89 30.00
N GLU A 126 -39.26 9.14 29.83
CA GLU A 126 -39.97 8.41 30.89
C GLU A 126 -39.19 7.16 31.35
N GLU A 127 -39.16 6.97 32.68
CA GLU A 127 -38.65 5.77 33.36
C GLU A 127 -39.57 4.56 33.11
N VAL A 128 -39.00 3.46 32.59
CA VAL A 128 -39.67 2.14 32.56
C VAL A 128 -39.11 1.28 33.69
N LYS A 129 -39.95 1.01 34.70
CA LYS A 129 -39.76 -0.02 35.72
C LYS A 129 -40.28 -1.37 35.21
N GLY A 130 -39.51 -2.44 35.43
CA GLY A 130 -39.98 -3.81 35.26
C GLY A 130 -39.00 -4.83 35.85
N ASN A 131 -39.29 -5.27 37.08
CA ASN A 131 -38.70 -6.46 37.70
C ASN A 131 -39.27 -7.72 37.04
N GLU A 132 -38.46 -8.77 36.87
CA GLU A 132 -38.91 -10.16 37.05
C GLU A 132 -37.72 -11.12 37.28
N GLU A 133 -37.92 -12.03 38.24
CA GLU A 133 -36.96 -13.04 38.74
C GLU A 133 -36.84 -14.26 37.81
N PRO A 134 -35.75 -15.06 37.89
CA PRO A 134 -35.59 -16.27 37.09
C PRO A 134 -36.14 -17.52 37.81
N SER A 135 -37.08 -18.22 37.16
CA SER A 135 -37.52 -19.56 37.55
C SER A 135 -36.74 -20.67 36.84
N THR A 136 -36.43 -21.72 37.60
CA THR A 136 -35.72 -22.97 37.28
C THR A 136 -36.38 -23.85 36.18
N PRO A 137 -35.63 -24.76 35.52
CA PRO A 137 -36.17 -25.61 34.46
C PRO A 137 -36.74 -26.93 34.98
N GLY A 138 -37.95 -27.23 34.51
CA GLY A 138 -38.65 -28.51 34.66
C GLY A 138 -38.51 -29.41 33.44
N THR A 139 -38.66 -30.71 33.71
CA THR A 139 -38.39 -31.91 32.92
C THR A 139 -39.27 -32.19 31.68
N ASN A 140 -38.65 -32.85 30.70
CA ASN A 140 -39.13 -33.90 29.77
C ASN A 140 -40.61 -33.95 29.36
N GLU A 141 -40.87 -33.91 28.04
CA GLU A 141 -41.83 -34.83 27.39
C GLU A 141 -41.63 -34.96 25.85
N THR A 142 -41.54 -36.24 25.43
CA THR A 142 -41.88 -36.87 24.14
C THR A 142 -41.44 -36.27 22.79
N LYS A 143 -40.45 -36.96 22.19
CA LYS A 143 -40.11 -36.93 20.76
C LYS A 143 -41.15 -37.73 19.95
N GLU A 144 -41.86 -37.06 19.04
CA GLU A 144 -42.42 -37.68 17.84
C GLU A 144 -41.42 -37.54 16.68
N ASN A 145 -41.11 -38.65 16.03
CA ASN A 145 -40.30 -38.71 14.82
C ASN A 145 -41.08 -38.10 13.65
N LYS A 146 -40.68 -36.91 13.19
CA LYS A 146 -40.92 -36.45 11.82
C LYS A 146 -39.63 -36.60 11.02
N GLU A 147 -39.75 -37.17 9.82
CA GLU A 147 -38.69 -37.26 8.83
C GLU A 147 -38.05 -35.88 8.59
N PRO A 148 -36.73 -35.82 8.36
CA PRO A 148 -36.07 -34.55 8.07
C PRO A 148 -36.54 -34.04 6.69
N ASP A 149 -37.32 -32.96 6.70
CA ASP A 149 -37.61 -32.17 5.52
C ASP A 149 -36.27 -31.75 4.87
N GLN A 150 -36.17 -31.97 3.56
CA GLN A 150 -35.02 -31.51 2.78
C GLN A 150 -34.84 -30.01 2.97
N PRO A 151 -33.60 -29.51 3.13
CA PRO A 151 -33.35 -28.08 3.29
C PRO A 151 -33.89 -27.35 2.05
N HIS A 152 -34.97 -26.60 2.24
CA HIS A 152 -35.47 -25.66 1.24
C HIS A 152 -34.33 -24.69 0.89
N LYS A 153 -33.93 -24.66 -0.40
CA LYS A 153 -33.07 -23.60 -0.93
C LYS A 153 -33.72 -22.26 -0.53
N PRO A 154 -33.03 -21.39 0.23
CA PRO A 154 -33.58 -20.09 0.59
C PRO A 154 -33.95 -19.34 -0.71
N ASP A 155 -35.18 -18.85 -0.76
CA ASP A 155 -35.66 -18.04 -1.87
C ASP A 155 -34.89 -16.72 -1.87
N ILE A 156 -33.93 -16.59 -2.79
CA ILE A 156 -33.03 -15.44 -2.95
C ILE A 156 -33.82 -14.14 -3.25
N SER A 157 -35.13 -14.23 -3.51
CA SER A 157 -35.97 -13.07 -3.82
C SER A 157 -36.36 -12.20 -2.62
N ASP A 158 -36.10 -12.62 -1.38
CA ASP A 158 -36.49 -11.89 -0.16
C ASP A 158 -35.39 -10.98 0.44
N VAL A 159 -34.29 -10.73 -0.27
CA VAL A 159 -33.33 -9.70 0.14
C VAL A 159 -33.98 -8.31 -0.05
N PRO A 160 -34.09 -7.49 1.00
CA PRO A 160 -34.64 -6.14 0.89
C PRO A 160 -33.94 -5.37 -0.24
N LYS A 161 -34.71 -4.87 -1.21
CA LYS A 161 -34.24 -3.89 -2.20
C LYS A 161 -34.00 -2.55 -1.50
N GLU A 162 -33.00 -2.48 -0.63
CA GLU A 162 -32.57 -1.23 0.00
C GLU A 162 -31.17 -0.85 -0.50
N VAL A 163 -31.12 0.32 -1.15
CA VAL A 163 -29.93 1.16 -1.41
C VAL A 163 -28.89 0.55 -2.38
N GLY A 164 -28.37 1.37 -3.29
CA GLY A 164 -27.61 0.95 -4.48
C GLY A 164 -26.51 -0.09 -4.23
N ASN A 165 -26.29 -1.00 -5.19
CA ASN A 165 -25.14 -1.91 -5.17
C ASN A 165 -23.90 -1.18 -5.73
N ARG A 166 -23.42 -0.16 -5.02
CA ARG A 166 -22.28 0.63 -5.49
C ARG A 166 -21.01 -0.20 -5.50
N THR A 167 -20.19 0.02 -6.52
CA THR A 167 -18.83 -0.51 -6.58
C THR A 167 -17.94 0.38 -5.73
N THR A 168 -17.30 -0.19 -4.72
CA THR A 168 -16.36 0.55 -3.87
C THR A 168 -14.92 0.26 -4.27
N VAL A 169 -14.05 1.25 -4.10
CA VAL A 169 -12.62 1.11 -4.39
C VAL A 169 -11.76 1.63 -3.25
N GLY A 170 -10.68 0.91 -2.95
CA GLY A 170 -9.58 1.36 -2.11
C GLY A 170 -8.27 1.25 -2.88
N VAL A 171 -7.35 2.18 -2.69
CA VAL A 171 -6.01 2.15 -3.33
C VAL A 171 -4.93 2.26 -2.26
N GLU A 172 -3.95 1.37 -2.33
CA GLU A 172 -2.74 1.41 -1.50
C GLU A 172 -1.54 1.73 -2.39
N PHE A 173 -0.89 2.86 -2.12
CA PHE A 173 0.30 3.34 -2.80
C PHE A 173 1.52 3.03 -1.94
N GLU A 174 2.33 2.06 -2.34
CA GLU A 174 3.64 1.86 -1.72
C GLU A 174 4.69 2.74 -2.40
N PHE A 175 5.56 3.36 -1.61
CA PHE A 175 6.61 4.23 -2.09
C PHE A 175 7.82 4.28 -1.16
N LEU A 176 8.95 4.70 -1.70
CA LEU A 176 10.20 4.85 -0.95
C LEU A 176 10.57 6.33 -0.90
N LEU A 177 10.48 6.93 0.29
CA LEU A 177 10.69 8.37 0.52
C LEU A 177 12.03 8.62 1.20
N ALA A 178 12.87 9.48 0.63
CA ALA A 178 14.12 9.90 1.26
C ALA A 178 13.81 10.94 2.36
N TYR A 179 14.11 10.62 3.62
CA TYR A 179 13.80 11.52 4.73
C TYR A 179 15.03 12.21 5.33
N ALA A 180 16.23 11.64 5.19
CA ALA A 180 17.48 12.25 5.65
C ALA A 180 18.66 11.73 4.82
N ALA A 181 19.75 12.50 4.72
CA ALA A 181 20.99 12.02 4.10
C ALA A 181 21.64 10.95 4.99
N ALA A 182 22.14 9.86 4.40
CA ALA A 182 22.75 8.74 5.13
C ALA A 182 24.23 8.95 5.49
N VAL A 183 24.88 9.90 4.83
CA VAL A 183 26.24 10.32 5.15
C VAL A 183 26.13 11.71 5.75
N ILE A 184 26.88 11.99 6.82
CA ILE A 184 26.94 13.29 7.53
C ILE A 184 27.39 14.46 6.61
N SER A 185 27.70 14.17 5.34
CA SER A 185 27.89 15.16 4.29
C SER A 185 26.57 15.84 3.92
N SER A 186 26.67 17.07 3.40
CA SER A 186 25.57 17.82 2.79
C SER A 186 24.66 16.96 1.91
N ASP A 187 23.39 17.35 1.83
CA ASP A 187 22.40 16.76 0.93
C ASP A 187 22.99 16.43 -0.46
N PRO A 188 22.92 15.17 -0.92
CA PRO A 188 23.40 14.76 -2.23
C PRO A 188 22.72 15.48 -3.41
N HIS A 189 21.49 15.97 -3.22
CA HIS A 189 20.69 16.64 -4.26
C HIS A 189 20.20 18.01 -3.76
N PRO A 190 21.10 18.99 -3.53
CA PRO A 190 20.77 20.25 -2.86
C PRO A 190 19.90 21.21 -3.69
N ASN A 191 19.70 20.91 -4.98
CA ASN A 191 18.84 21.68 -5.88
C ASN A 191 17.37 21.21 -5.85
N ASP A 192 17.08 20.10 -5.17
CA ASP A 192 15.72 19.63 -4.96
C ASP A 192 15.17 20.29 -3.68
N ASP A 193 14.19 21.17 -3.80
CA ASP A 193 13.62 21.94 -2.69
C ASP A 193 12.60 21.14 -1.86
N ARG A 194 12.29 19.91 -2.27
CA ARG A 194 11.36 19.04 -1.56
C ARG A 194 11.96 18.54 -0.26
N PHE A 195 11.06 18.22 0.66
CA PHE A 195 11.36 17.89 2.04
C PHE A 195 12.49 16.84 2.17
N LEU A 196 13.51 17.20 2.96
CA LEU A 196 14.54 16.34 3.48
C LEU A 196 14.91 16.85 4.87
N ALA A 197 14.86 16.00 5.89
CA ALA A 197 15.24 16.38 7.23
C ALA A 197 16.76 16.55 7.32
N THR A 198 17.20 17.79 7.54
CA THR A 198 18.62 18.14 7.73
C THR A 198 19.10 17.86 9.16
N ASP A 199 18.18 17.84 10.12
CA ASP A 199 18.50 17.83 11.55
C ASP A 199 18.40 16.42 12.17
N LEU A 200 17.95 15.43 11.39
CA LEU A 200 17.94 14.04 11.80
C LEU A 200 19.34 13.44 11.56
N ASP A 201 20.19 13.49 12.58
CA ASP A 201 21.49 12.81 12.55
C ASP A 201 21.28 11.28 12.58
N GLY A 202 21.66 10.62 11.50
CA GLY A 202 21.61 9.17 11.36
C GLY A 202 22.63 8.40 12.23
N SER A 203 23.40 9.08 13.07
CA SER A 203 24.37 8.41 13.94
C SER A 203 23.74 7.71 15.17
N GLN A 204 22.46 7.97 15.49
CA GLN A 204 21.78 7.49 16.70
C GLN A 204 20.55 6.60 16.42
N PHE A 205 20.62 5.70 15.43
CA PHE A 205 19.55 4.72 15.18
C PHE A 205 19.53 3.61 16.23
N ASP A 206 18.96 3.87 17.40
CA ASP A 206 18.30 2.80 18.14
C ASP A 206 16.89 2.55 17.57
N GLU A 207 16.29 1.43 17.98
CA GLU A 207 14.98 1.01 17.49
C GLU A 207 13.88 2.03 17.84
N ASP A 208 13.95 2.66 19.02
CA ASP A 208 12.99 3.67 19.46
C ASP A 208 13.07 4.94 18.60
N TYR A 209 14.28 5.36 18.23
CA TYR A 209 14.52 6.52 17.38
C TYR A 209 14.00 6.31 15.97
N ASN A 210 14.20 5.11 15.39
CA ASN A 210 13.63 4.74 14.10
C ASN A 210 12.10 4.83 14.10
N LEU A 211 11.44 4.37 15.17
CA LEU A 211 9.99 4.48 15.31
C LEU A 211 9.54 5.95 15.40
N LYS A 212 10.22 6.79 16.19
CA LYS A 212 9.92 8.24 16.25
C LYS A 212 10.05 8.91 14.90
N ILE A 213 11.09 8.57 14.14
CA ILE A 213 11.28 9.08 12.77
C ILE A 213 10.13 8.63 11.87
N ALA A 214 9.78 7.34 11.87
CA ALA A 214 8.70 6.81 11.05
C ALA A 214 7.37 7.53 11.35
N ILE A 215 7.02 7.70 12.62
CA ILE A 215 5.82 8.44 13.05
C ILE A 215 5.91 9.91 12.60
N THR A 216 7.08 10.53 12.71
CA THR A 216 7.30 11.92 12.30
C THR A 216 7.09 12.12 10.81
N VAL A 217 7.75 11.31 9.97
CA VAL A 217 7.66 11.37 8.50
C VAL A 217 6.23 11.09 8.06
N ARG A 218 5.60 10.07 8.62
CA ARG A 218 4.17 9.77 8.40
C ARG A 218 3.29 10.97 8.72
N ASN A 219 3.49 11.61 9.88
CA ASN A 219 2.67 12.75 10.28
C ASN A 219 2.89 13.98 9.40
N GLU A 220 4.11 14.20 8.91
CA GLU A 220 4.39 15.23 7.92
C GLU A 220 3.63 14.94 6.61
N ILE A 221 3.60 13.69 6.14
CA ILE A 221 2.78 13.28 4.98
C ILE A 221 1.30 13.63 5.21
N ILE A 222 0.73 13.25 6.36
CA ILE A 222 -0.66 13.56 6.69
C ILE A 222 -0.92 15.07 6.75
N ASP A 223 0.02 15.86 7.32
CA ASP A 223 -0.09 17.31 7.38
C ASP A 223 -0.08 17.92 5.95
N ARG A 224 0.78 17.42 5.04
CA ARG A 224 0.80 17.86 3.63
C ARG A 224 -0.43 17.45 2.84
N LEU A 225 -0.98 16.26 3.08
CA LEU A 225 -2.24 15.85 2.46
C LEU A 225 -3.39 16.77 2.88
N ASN A 226 -3.51 17.05 4.18
CA ASN A 226 -4.53 17.98 4.68
C ASN A 226 -4.37 19.40 4.10
N ALA A 227 -3.13 19.89 3.95
CA ALA A 227 -2.86 21.17 3.30
C ALA A 227 -3.27 21.21 1.81
N ASN A 228 -3.43 20.05 1.18
CA ASN A 228 -3.87 19.88 -0.21
C ASN A 228 -5.35 19.44 -0.31
N ASN A 229 -6.16 19.73 0.71
CA ASN A 229 -7.59 19.39 0.77
C ASN A 229 -7.89 17.89 0.64
N ILE A 230 -7.01 17.05 1.21
CA ILE A 230 -7.26 15.61 1.38
C ILE A 230 -7.56 15.36 2.86
N VAL A 231 -8.70 14.73 3.16
CA VAL A 231 -9.07 14.39 4.53
C VAL A 231 -8.24 13.20 5.00
N ALA A 232 -7.10 13.50 5.63
CA ALA A 232 -6.15 12.52 6.12
C ALA A 232 -6.05 12.57 7.65
N ALA A 233 -5.94 11.41 8.28
CA ALA A 233 -5.91 11.29 9.74
C ALA A 233 -4.67 10.56 10.25
N LYS A 234 -4.23 10.96 11.44
CA LYS A 234 -3.11 10.36 12.16
C LYS A 234 -3.68 9.30 13.09
N TYR A 235 -3.67 8.04 12.68
CA TYR A 235 -4.20 6.95 13.50
C TYR A 235 -3.15 6.41 14.47
N ARG A 236 -3.65 6.01 15.64
CA ARG A 236 -2.96 5.13 16.57
C ARG A 236 -2.94 3.73 15.99
N ASN A 237 -1.80 3.33 15.45
CA ASN A 237 -1.68 2.07 14.74
C ASN A 237 -1.06 0.98 15.61
N ASP A 238 -1.67 0.77 16.78
CA ASP A 238 -1.25 -0.25 17.73
C ASP A 238 -1.23 -1.65 17.09
N LYS A 239 -2.15 -1.97 16.17
CA LYS A 239 -2.21 -3.26 15.48
C LYS A 239 -1.18 -3.45 14.37
N ILE A 240 -0.94 -2.46 13.49
CA ILE A 240 0.01 -2.66 12.36
C ILE A 240 1.46 -2.57 12.83
N ILE A 241 1.73 -1.82 13.90
CA ILE A 241 3.10 -1.71 14.44
C ILE A 241 3.46 -2.98 15.25
N THR A 242 2.51 -3.57 16.00
CA THR A 242 2.79 -4.75 16.85
C THR A 242 2.82 -6.08 16.10
N GLU A 243 2.13 -6.24 14.96
CA GLU A 243 2.19 -7.50 14.21
C GLU A 243 3.54 -7.76 13.53
N TYR A 244 4.25 -6.70 13.14
CA TYR A 244 5.48 -6.85 12.35
C TYR A 244 6.77 -6.62 13.14
N LEU A 245 6.66 -5.92 14.26
CA LEU A 245 7.80 -5.50 15.06
C LEU A 245 7.34 -5.62 16.52
N ASP A 246 8.01 -6.45 17.33
CA ASP A 246 7.73 -6.70 18.76
C ASP A 246 7.94 -5.42 19.61
N PHE A 247 7.26 -4.33 19.26
CA PHE A 247 7.52 -3.00 19.79
C PHE A 247 6.73 -2.74 21.05
N LYS A 248 7.44 -2.18 22.03
CA LYS A 248 6.82 -1.54 23.18
C LYS A 248 6.37 -0.14 22.76
N PRO A 249 5.14 0.29 23.09
CA PRO A 249 4.73 1.67 22.89
C PRO A 249 5.75 2.62 23.51
N ILE A 250 6.17 3.66 22.79
CA ILE A 250 7.04 4.72 23.33
C ILE A 250 6.12 5.70 24.07
N PRO A 251 6.04 5.68 25.41
CA PRO A 251 4.99 6.40 26.14
C PRO A 251 5.07 7.92 25.97
N GLU A 252 6.25 8.43 25.61
CA GLU A 252 6.54 9.86 25.49
C GLU A 252 6.37 10.42 24.07
N PHE A 253 6.14 9.56 23.07
CA PHE A 253 6.03 9.95 21.67
C PHE A 253 4.73 9.38 21.10
N GLY A 254 3.65 10.15 21.28
CA GLY A 254 2.33 9.81 20.77
C GLY A 254 2.31 9.69 19.25
N TRP A 255 1.23 9.13 18.73
CA TRP A 255 1.08 8.94 17.29
C TRP A 255 0.88 10.26 16.57
N THR A 256 0.49 11.33 17.26
CA THR A 256 0.48 12.69 16.70
C THR A 256 1.81 13.44 16.82
N GLY A 257 2.81 12.82 17.47
CA GLY A 257 4.13 13.41 17.71
C GLY A 257 4.92 13.71 16.44
N SER A 258 5.86 14.65 16.53
CA SER A 258 6.75 14.99 15.42
C SER A 258 8.11 15.37 15.99
N LEU A 259 9.18 14.81 15.44
CA LEU A 259 10.55 15.26 15.73
C LEU A 259 10.87 16.61 15.08
N PHE A 260 10.12 17.02 14.05
CA PHE A 260 10.30 18.31 13.37
C PHE A 260 9.68 19.47 14.13
N LYS A 261 8.64 19.18 14.92
CA LYS A 261 8.06 20.15 15.84
C LYS A 261 8.84 19.98 17.13
N GLU A 262 9.64 20.98 17.50
CA GLU A 262 10.35 20.93 18.78
C GLU A 262 9.35 20.50 19.86
N PRO A 263 9.63 19.45 20.67
CA PRO A 263 8.82 19.18 21.84
C PRO A 263 8.84 20.48 22.60
N VAL A 264 7.67 21.10 22.84
CA VAL A 264 7.53 22.45 23.39
C VAL A 264 8.65 22.63 24.40
N GLY A 265 9.65 23.43 24.02
CA GLY A 265 10.82 23.65 24.87
C GLY A 265 10.36 24.09 26.27
N PRO A 266 11.25 24.15 27.27
CA PRO A 266 10.87 24.50 28.65
C PRO A 266 9.75 25.55 28.67
N ASN A 267 8.53 25.10 28.97
CA ASN A 267 7.37 25.96 28.80
C ASN A 267 7.45 26.94 29.97
N PRO A 268 7.71 28.23 29.73
CA PRO A 268 8.00 29.18 30.81
C PRO A 268 6.79 29.38 31.73
N VAL A 269 5.60 28.96 31.29
CA VAL A 269 4.38 28.91 32.11
C VAL A 269 4.40 27.67 32.99
N LEU A 270 4.59 26.46 32.43
CA LEU A 270 4.71 25.23 33.23
C LEU A 270 5.86 25.32 34.24
N ASP A 271 6.92 26.05 33.90
CA ASP A 271 8.06 26.29 34.80
C ASP A 271 7.73 27.09 36.07
N ARG A 272 6.54 27.65 36.15
CA ARG A 272 6.03 28.32 37.35
C ARG A 272 5.17 27.40 38.21
N TRP A 273 4.85 26.18 37.75
CA TRP A 273 4.10 25.22 38.53
C TRP A 273 4.86 24.88 39.82
N LYS A 274 4.14 24.89 40.94
CA LYS A 274 4.67 24.54 42.26
C LYS A 274 3.55 23.92 43.08
N SER A 275 3.87 22.87 43.81
CA SER A 275 2.98 22.22 44.77
C SER A 275 3.59 22.21 46.17
N THR A 276 2.74 22.36 47.19
CA THR A 276 3.14 22.29 48.60
C THR A 276 2.16 21.44 49.39
N TYR A 277 2.64 20.32 49.94
CA TYR A 277 1.83 19.42 50.77
C TYR A 277 2.17 19.57 52.26
N HIS A 278 1.15 19.63 53.11
CA HIS A 278 1.33 19.56 54.57
C HIS A 278 1.29 18.11 55.04
N TRP A 279 2.40 17.61 55.55
CA TRP A 279 2.51 16.22 55.98
C TRP A 279 1.94 16.07 57.38
N ASP A 280 0.82 15.37 57.49
CA ASP A 280 0.09 15.25 58.74
C ASP A 280 0.67 14.14 59.63
N VAL A 281 0.83 14.42 60.92
CA VAL A 281 1.15 13.40 61.92
C VAL A 281 -0.16 12.90 62.50
N PHE A 282 -0.81 11.95 61.82
CA PHE A 282 -2.18 11.62 62.18
C PHE A 282 -2.27 10.87 63.50
N HIS A 283 -1.45 9.85 63.82
CA HIS A 283 -1.62 9.06 65.05
C HIS A 283 -0.32 8.58 65.73
N PRO A 284 -0.19 8.72 67.06
CA PRO A 284 0.97 8.23 67.83
C PRO A 284 1.08 6.69 67.95
N GLY A 285 0.26 5.92 67.22
CA GLY A 285 0.14 4.46 67.40
C GLY A 285 0.64 3.58 66.24
N ASN A 286 0.75 4.10 65.01
CA ASN A 286 1.28 3.33 63.88
C ASN A 286 1.87 4.24 62.78
N PRO A 287 3.18 4.52 62.81
CA PRO A 287 3.81 5.45 61.87
C PRO A 287 3.76 4.98 60.41
N ASP A 288 3.61 3.68 60.14
CA ASP A 288 3.63 3.15 58.77
C ASP A 288 2.30 3.35 58.02
N ILE A 289 1.18 3.26 58.75
CA ILE A 289 -0.15 3.57 58.21
C ILE A 289 -0.23 5.06 57.85
N ASP A 290 0.24 5.92 58.76
CA ASP A 290 0.27 7.36 58.52
C ASP A 290 1.18 7.75 57.36
N ASN A 291 2.30 7.03 57.17
CA ASN A 291 3.23 7.29 56.07
C ASN A 291 2.63 6.91 54.71
N THR A 292 2.01 5.73 54.61
CA THR A 292 1.39 5.28 53.36
C THR A 292 0.23 6.19 52.98
N ARG A 293 -0.58 6.58 53.98
CA ARG A 293 -1.68 7.52 53.78
C ARG A 293 -1.20 8.89 53.31
N ASN A 294 -0.22 9.49 53.99
CA ASN A 294 0.34 10.78 53.58
C ASN A 294 0.98 10.73 52.20
N HIS A 295 1.71 9.66 51.89
CA HIS A 295 2.29 9.45 50.57
C HIS A 295 1.23 9.49 49.47
N ASN A 296 0.14 8.74 49.63
CA ASN A 296 -0.95 8.69 48.66
C ASN A 296 -1.71 10.04 48.57
N LEU A 297 -2.00 10.68 49.70
CA LEU A 297 -2.68 11.97 49.71
C LEU A 297 -1.83 13.07 49.07
N ALA A 298 -0.53 13.09 49.37
CA ALA A 298 0.40 14.06 48.82
C ALA A 298 0.57 13.92 47.31
N SER A 299 0.79 12.69 46.80
CA SER A 299 0.95 12.47 45.36
C SER A 299 -0.34 12.81 44.59
N GLN A 300 -1.50 12.48 45.15
CA GLN A 300 -2.81 12.84 44.57
C GLN A 300 -3.07 14.35 44.60
N GLN A 301 -2.77 15.04 45.71
CA GLN A 301 -2.90 16.50 45.77
C GLN A 301 -1.99 17.18 44.74
N MET A 302 -0.73 16.75 44.64
CA MET A 302 0.21 17.25 43.64
C MET A 302 -0.33 17.06 42.21
N LEU A 303 -0.91 15.90 41.90
CA LEU A 303 -1.55 15.65 40.61
C LEU A 303 -2.71 16.62 40.37
N GLN A 304 -3.62 16.79 41.34
CA GLN A 304 -4.77 17.69 41.18
C GLN A 304 -4.34 19.15 40.97
N GLU A 305 -3.32 19.62 41.70
CA GLU A 305 -2.74 20.95 41.51
C GLU A 305 -2.07 21.09 40.14
N PHE A 306 -1.43 20.03 39.63
CA PHE A 306 -0.85 20.00 38.29
C PHE A 306 -1.91 20.08 37.19
N LEU A 307 -3.01 19.34 37.31
CA LEU A 307 -4.13 19.37 36.36
C LEU A 307 -4.87 20.72 36.40
N ALA A 308 -5.09 21.26 37.61
CA ALA A 308 -5.68 22.59 37.79
C ALA A 308 -4.83 23.68 37.16
N PHE A 309 -3.49 23.59 37.27
CA PHE A 309 -2.57 24.52 36.64
C PHE A 309 -2.66 24.50 35.10
N HIS A 310 -2.76 23.32 34.50
CA HIS A 310 -2.96 23.20 33.05
C HIS A 310 -4.24 23.89 32.60
N THR A 311 -5.34 23.62 33.31
CA THR A 311 -6.65 24.21 33.04
C THR A 311 -6.63 25.74 33.19
N GLN A 312 -6.06 26.24 34.30
CA GLN A 312 -5.97 27.68 34.59
C GLN A 312 -5.18 28.45 33.52
N HIS A 313 -4.17 27.82 32.94
CA HIS A 313 -3.28 28.46 31.97
C HIS A 313 -3.57 28.08 30.51
N ASN A 314 -4.69 27.40 30.24
CA ASN A 314 -5.06 26.91 28.91
C ASN A 314 -3.91 26.13 28.23
N LEU A 315 -3.27 25.25 29.00
CA LEU A 315 -2.19 24.39 28.53
C LEU A 315 -2.78 23.00 28.25
N PRO A 316 -2.83 22.55 26.98
CA PRO A 316 -3.36 21.25 26.66
C PRO A 316 -2.51 20.16 27.30
N LEU A 317 -3.11 19.34 28.17
CA LEU A 317 -2.38 18.32 28.94
C LEU A 317 -1.68 17.30 28.04
N HIS A 318 -2.26 16.99 26.88
CA HIS A 318 -1.69 16.07 25.89
C HIS A 318 -0.39 16.58 25.23
N LEU A 319 -0.05 17.87 25.37
CA LEU A 319 1.21 18.43 24.86
C LEU A 319 2.34 18.39 25.90
N THR A 320 2.06 18.01 27.15
CA THR A 320 3.04 17.94 28.22
C THR A 320 3.79 16.61 28.19
N THR A 321 5.09 16.65 27.88
CA THR A 321 5.92 15.45 27.70
C THR A 321 6.33 14.78 29.02
N HIS A 322 6.55 13.47 28.99
CA HIS A 322 7.10 12.72 30.13
C HIS A 322 8.49 13.24 30.54
N LYS A 323 9.33 13.59 29.56
CA LYS A 323 10.64 14.25 29.80
C LYS A 323 10.50 15.56 30.57
N TYR A 324 9.47 16.37 30.26
CA TYR A 324 9.19 17.57 31.05
C TYR A 324 8.83 17.21 32.49
N ILE A 325 7.92 16.26 32.70
CA ILE A 325 7.51 15.78 34.04
C ILE A 325 8.71 15.28 34.84
N ASP A 326 9.62 14.53 34.21
CA ASP A 326 10.85 14.05 34.85
C ASP A 326 11.81 15.18 35.20
N SER A 327 11.87 16.22 34.37
CA SER A 327 12.70 17.40 34.59
C SER A 327 12.20 18.32 35.71
N ILE A 328 10.95 18.15 36.19
CA ILE A 328 10.40 18.96 37.27
C ILE A 328 11.31 18.84 38.50
N PRO A 329 11.95 19.94 38.95
CA PRO A 329 12.88 19.91 40.06
C PRO A 329 12.17 19.64 41.38
N ASP A 330 12.85 18.91 42.27
CA ASP A 330 12.38 18.60 43.63
C ASP A 330 11.98 19.85 44.44
N SER A 331 12.57 21.00 44.15
CA SER A 331 12.24 22.29 44.79
C SER A 331 10.84 22.81 44.44
N ARG A 332 10.19 22.30 43.39
CA ARG A 332 8.79 22.61 43.05
C ARG A 332 7.78 21.71 43.76
N MET A 333 8.25 20.68 44.46
CA MET A 333 7.43 19.71 45.20
C MET A 333 7.82 19.74 46.69
N GLU A 334 7.28 20.73 47.39
CA GLU A 334 7.63 21.03 48.79
C GLU A 334 6.74 20.27 49.78
N PHE A 335 7.35 19.78 50.86
CA PHE A 335 6.67 19.13 51.97
C PHE A 335 6.87 19.98 53.23
N THR A 336 5.77 20.38 53.87
CA THR A 336 5.83 21.07 55.16
C THR A 336 5.53 20.05 56.27
N HIS A 337 6.51 19.82 57.15
CA HIS A 337 6.36 18.94 58.32
C HIS A 337 7.07 19.55 59.55
N PRO A 338 6.49 19.49 60.76
CA PRO A 338 7.12 20.05 61.97
C PRO A 338 8.44 19.35 62.38
N ALA A 339 8.56 18.03 62.18
CA ALA A 339 9.81 17.29 62.43
C ALA A 339 10.62 17.15 61.13
N ARG A 340 11.45 18.16 60.82
CA ARG A 340 12.02 18.43 59.49
C ARG A 340 13.06 17.45 58.91
N ASN A 341 13.59 16.46 59.65
CA ASN A 341 14.94 15.97 59.30
C ASN A 341 15.13 14.49 58.90
N ASN A 342 14.15 13.58 58.96
CA ASN A 342 14.46 12.13 58.85
C ASN A 342 13.74 11.33 57.76
N ARG A 343 13.14 11.95 56.73
CA ARG A 343 12.35 11.21 55.71
C ARG A 343 12.62 11.54 54.23
N PRO A 344 13.88 11.74 53.80
CA PRO A 344 14.19 12.07 52.40
C PRO A 344 13.75 10.95 51.43
N ALA A 345 13.80 9.69 51.86
CA ALA A 345 13.38 8.55 51.04
C ALA A 345 11.87 8.56 50.75
N GLN A 346 11.04 8.89 51.74
CA GLN A 346 9.58 8.95 51.58
C GLN A 346 9.17 10.12 50.69
N PHE A 347 9.82 11.28 50.82
CA PHE A 347 9.55 12.43 49.96
C PHE A 347 9.96 12.16 48.51
N ARG A 348 11.12 11.53 48.28
CA ARG A 348 11.52 11.09 46.94
C ARG A 348 10.49 10.13 46.35
N ARG A 349 10.11 9.08 47.10
CA ARG A 349 9.08 8.14 46.66
C ARG A 349 7.77 8.83 46.30
N THR A 350 7.35 9.83 47.08
CA THR A 350 6.12 10.61 46.81
C THR A 350 6.21 11.43 45.53
N ARG A 351 7.38 12.04 45.26
CA ARG A 351 7.65 12.77 44.01
C ARG A 351 7.65 11.81 42.82
N ASP A 352 8.30 10.66 42.95
CA ASP A 352 8.32 9.63 41.91
C ASP A 352 6.89 9.15 41.58
N THR A 353 6.09 8.85 42.62
CA THR A 353 4.68 8.47 42.43
C THR A 353 3.83 9.59 41.82
N PHE A 354 4.06 10.85 42.18
CA PHE A 354 3.43 11.97 41.48
C PHE A 354 3.81 11.99 39.99
N LYS A 355 5.11 11.85 39.66
CA LYS A 355 5.58 11.85 38.27
C LYS A 355 4.92 10.71 37.49
N ASP A 356 4.84 9.52 38.06
CA ASP A 356 4.16 8.37 37.43
C ASP A 356 2.67 8.66 37.17
N LEU A 357 1.97 9.23 38.15
CA LEU A 357 0.56 9.62 38.02
C LEU A 357 0.36 10.72 36.96
N ALA A 358 1.23 11.73 36.94
CA ALA A 358 1.17 12.81 35.97
C ALA A 358 1.42 12.29 34.55
N LYS A 359 2.40 11.40 34.36
CA LYS A 359 2.66 10.71 33.08
C LYS A 359 1.46 9.90 32.62
N ALA A 360 0.82 9.16 33.52
CA ALA A 360 -0.40 8.42 33.22
C ALA A 360 -1.54 9.36 32.80
N ALA A 361 -1.71 10.50 33.48
CA ALA A 361 -2.72 11.49 33.13
C ALA A 361 -2.44 12.18 31.78
N THR A 362 -1.18 12.52 31.47
CA THR A 362 -0.82 13.07 30.15
C THR A 362 -1.03 12.04 29.05
N SER A 363 -0.65 10.78 29.27
CA SER A 363 -0.91 9.71 28.30
C SER A 363 -2.40 9.47 28.08
N ALA A 364 -3.23 9.51 29.14
CA ALA A 364 -4.68 9.42 28.99
C ALA A 364 -5.26 10.60 28.20
N ALA A 365 -4.80 11.83 28.47
CA ALA A 365 -5.24 13.00 27.71
C ALA A 365 -4.75 12.97 26.25
N MET A 366 -3.58 12.40 25.97
CA MET A 366 -3.12 12.14 24.61
C MET A 366 -4.03 11.13 23.92
N ASP A 367 -4.36 10.02 24.58
CA ASP A 367 -5.26 9.00 24.05
C ASP A 367 -6.66 9.58 23.76
N ASP A 368 -7.21 10.42 24.66
CA ASP A 368 -8.48 11.11 24.47
C ASP A 368 -8.44 12.10 23.29
N HIS A 369 -7.38 12.89 23.18
CA HIS A 369 -7.20 13.83 22.06
C HIS A 369 -7.01 13.10 20.73
N GLU A 370 -6.27 11.99 20.72
CA GLU A 370 -6.11 11.14 19.55
C GLU A 370 -7.47 10.53 19.14
N ALA A 371 -8.27 10.04 20.07
CA ALA A 371 -9.61 9.53 19.79
C ALA A 371 -10.57 10.62 19.26
N GLU A 372 -10.45 11.85 19.73
CA GLU A 372 -11.18 13.02 19.20
C GLU A 372 -10.77 13.31 17.74
N LEU A 373 -9.47 13.27 17.44
CA LEU A 373 -8.97 13.46 16.07
C LEU A 373 -9.42 12.33 15.13
N GLU A 374 -9.42 11.09 15.60
CA GLU A 374 -9.87 9.92 14.84
C GLU A 374 -11.38 9.98 14.57
N SER A 375 -12.19 10.43 15.52
CA SER A 375 -13.65 10.47 15.38
C SER A 375 -14.18 11.68 14.59
N SER A 376 -13.41 12.76 14.49
CA SER A 376 -13.87 14.03 13.94
C SER A 376 -13.69 14.20 12.42
N ARG A 377 -13.04 13.25 11.73
CA ARG A 377 -12.74 13.38 10.30
C ARG A 377 -13.21 12.15 9.52
N ARG A 378 -14.00 12.40 8.49
CA ARG A 378 -14.37 11.42 7.47
C ARG A 378 -14.17 12.05 6.11
N ASP A 379 -13.60 11.30 5.19
CA ASP A 379 -13.55 11.73 3.80
C ASP A 379 -15.00 11.88 3.29
N PRO A 380 -15.35 13.01 2.66
CA PRO A 380 -16.72 13.23 2.18
C PRO A 380 -17.17 12.21 1.13
N ASN A 381 -16.23 11.52 0.49
CA ASN A 381 -16.47 10.47 -0.52
C ASN A 381 -16.35 9.05 0.07
N PHE A 382 -16.29 8.91 1.39
CA PHE A 382 -16.25 7.61 2.04
C PHE A 382 -17.58 6.86 1.91
N VAL A 383 -17.51 5.57 1.54
CA VAL A 383 -18.64 4.63 1.55
C VAL A 383 -18.56 3.73 2.77
N ARG A 384 -19.60 3.80 3.60
CA ARG A 384 -19.68 2.99 4.82
C ARG A 384 -20.05 1.54 4.51
N ILE A 385 -19.08 0.64 4.65
CA ILE A 385 -19.30 -0.81 4.60
C ILE A 385 -19.48 -1.37 6.02
N PRO A 386 -20.57 -2.11 6.31
CA PRO A 386 -20.74 -2.74 7.62
C PRO A 386 -19.56 -3.65 7.99
N GLY A 387 -18.97 -3.43 9.16
CA GLY A 387 -17.82 -4.21 9.65
C GLY A 387 -16.44 -3.67 9.26
N ALA A 388 -16.38 -2.68 8.35
CA ALA A 388 -15.14 -1.99 8.03
C ALA A 388 -14.60 -1.21 9.24
N LEU A 389 -13.26 -1.20 9.38
CA LEU A 389 -12.58 -0.46 10.43
C LEU A 389 -12.62 1.06 10.16
N SER A 390 -12.61 1.86 11.23
CA SER A 390 -12.63 3.33 11.14
C SER A 390 -11.41 3.91 10.40
N ILE A 391 -10.28 3.19 10.38
CA ILE A 391 -9.07 3.59 9.64
C ILE A 391 -9.33 3.75 8.13
N TYR A 392 -10.39 3.14 7.61
CA TYR A 392 -10.79 3.24 6.21
C TYR A 392 -11.80 4.37 5.93
N GLU A 393 -12.10 5.21 6.92
CA GLU A 393 -12.99 6.38 6.77
C GLU A 393 -12.26 7.63 6.24
N THR A 394 -10.92 7.62 6.24
CA THR A 394 -10.05 8.72 5.80
C THR A 394 -8.79 8.21 5.12
N TRP A 395 -8.01 9.10 4.51
CA TRP A 395 -6.67 8.76 4.04
C TRP A 395 -5.71 8.48 5.19
N THR A 396 -4.88 7.44 5.06
CA THR A 396 -3.93 7.03 6.09
C THR A 396 -2.58 6.69 5.51
N CYS A 397 -1.51 6.90 6.26
CA CYS A 397 -0.16 6.50 5.86
C CYS A 397 0.40 5.52 6.89
N THR A 398 0.98 4.42 6.42
CA THR A 398 1.61 3.37 7.22
C THR A 398 3.03 3.11 6.75
N THR A 399 3.78 2.36 7.53
CA THR A 399 5.09 1.86 7.12
C THR A 399 4.92 0.44 6.58
N ASP A 400 5.40 0.17 5.37
CA ASP A 400 5.40 -1.18 4.80
C ASP A 400 6.85 -1.70 4.65
N PRO A 401 7.29 -2.63 5.52
CA PRO A 401 8.65 -3.14 5.48
C PRO A 401 8.96 -3.94 4.20
N SER A 402 7.96 -4.37 3.43
CA SER A 402 8.14 -5.18 2.22
C SER A 402 8.72 -4.39 1.03
N ILE A 403 8.69 -3.05 1.08
CA ILE A 403 9.11 -2.14 0.00
C ILE A 403 10.62 -2.19 -0.26
N LEU A 404 11.44 -2.27 0.79
CA LEU A 404 12.89 -2.39 0.58
C LEU A 404 13.26 -3.85 0.44
N PRO A 405 14.22 -4.16 -0.43
CA PRO A 405 14.81 -5.47 -0.42
C PRO A 405 15.49 -5.78 0.92
N ASP A 406 15.53 -7.07 1.26
CA ASP A 406 16.28 -7.59 2.41
C ASP A 406 17.64 -6.89 2.51
N ARG A 407 18.03 -6.55 3.75
CA ARG A 407 19.15 -5.67 4.13
C ARG A 407 20.21 -5.51 3.03
N VAL A 408 20.41 -4.26 2.58
CA VAL A 408 21.47 -3.81 1.67
C VAL A 408 22.75 -4.64 1.87
N GLY A 409 23.03 -5.56 0.95
CA GLY A 409 24.08 -6.57 1.12
C GLY A 409 23.90 -7.85 0.29
N GLU A 410 22.68 -8.16 -0.17
CA GLU A 410 22.46 -9.27 -1.11
C GLU A 410 22.99 -8.91 -2.52
N PRO A 411 24.02 -9.62 -3.04
CA PRO A 411 24.71 -9.25 -4.29
C PRO A 411 23.83 -9.25 -5.55
N VAL A 412 22.71 -9.99 -5.53
CA VAL A 412 21.85 -10.19 -6.71
C VAL A 412 21.09 -8.91 -7.06
N LEU A 413 20.64 -8.16 -6.06
CA LEU A 413 19.89 -6.92 -6.28
C LEU A 413 20.81 -5.74 -6.57
N TYR A 414 22.02 -5.74 -6.00
CA TYR A 414 23.06 -4.77 -6.29
C TYR A 414 23.37 -4.68 -7.80
N ASN A 415 23.52 -5.84 -8.46
CA ASN A 415 23.84 -5.87 -9.89
C ASN A 415 22.66 -5.41 -10.77
N ARG A 416 21.41 -5.73 -10.41
CA ARG A 416 20.23 -5.26 -11.15
C ARG A 416 20.02 -3.75 -10.99
N ALA A 417 20.19 -3.23 -9.79
CA ALA A 417 20.11 -1.80 -9.54
C ALA A 417 21.13 -1.02 -10.38
N ARG A 418 22.36 -1.55 -10.53
CA ARG A 418 23.42 -0.90 -11.30
C ARG A 418 23.06 -0.61 -12.76
N ASP A 419 22.32 -1.51 -13.41
CA ASP A 419 21.94 -1.33 -14.82
C ASP A 419 20.79 -0.33 -15.01
N LEU A 420 20.07 0.02 -13.92
CA LEU A 420 18.93 0.95 -13.94
C LEU A 420 19.36 2.39 -13.69
N TYR A 421 20.40 2.62 -12.89
CA TYR A 421 20.93 3.95 -12.67
C TYR A 421 21.89 4.35 -13.78
N ARG A 422 21.67 5.53 -14.35
CA ARG A 422 22.57 6.15 -15.32
C ARG A 422 23.14 7.44 -14.73
N ILE A 423 24.45 7.60 -14.84
CA ILE A 423 25.09 8.91 -14.63
C ILE A 423 25.23 9.56 -16.00
N THR A 424 24.63 10.73 -16.16
CA THR A 424 24.80 11.57 -17.34
C THR A 424 25.99 12.51 -17.13
N ASP A 425 26.65 12.93 -18.22
CA ASP A 425 27.80 13.85 -18.16
C ASP A 425 27.45 15.22 -17.55
N THR A 426 26.15 15.53 -17.47
CA THR A 426 25.57 16.73 -16.83
C THR A 426 25.40 16.61 -15.32
N SER A 427 25.83 15.50 -14.72
CA SER A 427 25.73 15.30 -13.27
C SER A 427 26.55 16.31 -12.48
N THR A 428 25.86 17.11 -11.67
CA THR A 428 26.47 18.03 -10.70
C THR A 428 26.88 17.34 -9.42
N VAL A 429 26.57 16.05 -9.27
CA VAL A 429 26.81 15.38 -8.01
C VAL A 429 28.32 15.23 -7.81
N ASP A 430 28.74 15.35 -6.56
CA ASP A 430 30.14 15.27 -6.19
C ASP A 430 30.76 13.97 -6.72
N LYS A 431 31.76 14.13 -7.59
CA LYS A 431 32.51 13.00 -8.16
C LYS A 431 33.22 12.19 -7.08
N SER A 432 33.31 12.67 -5.84
CA SER A 432 33.78 11.91 -4.69
C SER A 432 32.91 10.68 -4.36
N TYR A 433 31.66 10.62 -4.83
CA TYR A 433 30.81 9.43 -4.75
C TYR A 433 31.06 8.42 -5.89
N LEU A 434 31.88 8.80 -6.88
CA LEU A 434 32.30 7.96 -8.00
C LEU A 434 33.74 7.50 -7.75
N ASP A 435 34.04 6.21 -7.95
CA ASP A 435 35.41 5.71 -7.79
C ASP A 435 36.31 6.33 -8.86
N ALA A 436 37.23 7.19 -8.44
CA ALA A 436 38.15 7.91 -9.32
C ALA A 436 39.12 6.97 -10.05
N ASP A 437 39.34 5.75 -9.54
CA ASP A 437 40.36 4.82 -10.03
C ASP A 437 39.79 3.65 -10.86
N ASN A 438 38.47 3.50 -10.95
CA ASN A 438 37.83 2.47 -11.79
C ASN A 438 36.62 3.03 -12.56
N ASN A 439 36.79 3.19 -13.87
CA ASN A 439 35.75 3.49 -14.86
C ASN A 439 34.45 2.66 -14.64
N ASN A 440 33.52 3.13 -13.78
CA ASN A 440 32.20 2.56 -13.42
C ASN A 440 32.08 1.68 -12.16
N VAL A 441 32.93 1.81 -11.14
CA VAL A 441 32.61 1.24 -9.81
C VAL A 441 31.99 2.33 -8.93
N PHE A 442 30.69 2.20 -8.64
CA PHE A 442 30.01 3.08 -7.69
C PHE A 442 30.61 2.88 -6.29
N ILE A 443 30.98 3.96 -5.60
CA ILE A 443 31.40 3.86 -4.19
C ILE A 443 30.17 3.57 -3.31
N LYS A 444 28.97 4.05 -3.69
CA LYS A 444 27.71 3.82 -2.98
C LYS A 444 26.49 3.73 -3.91
N ASN A 445 25.58 2.81 -3.64
CA ASN A 445 24.26 2.71 -4.29
C ASN A 445 23.43 3.98 -3.94
N PRO A 446 22.61 4.57 -4.83
CA PRO A 446 21.73 5.70 -4.46
C PRO A 446 20.85 5.43 -3.24
N LEU A 447 20.47 4.15 -3.04
CA LEU A 447 19.78 3.70 -1.85
C LEU A 447 20.60 3.81 -0.56
N GLU A 448 21.93 3.94 -0.65
CA GLU A 448 22.86 4.16 0.48
C GLU A 448 23.14 5.64 0.76
N LEU A 449 22.63 6.56 -0.07
CA LEU A 449 22.83 8.01 0.11
C LEU A 449 21.79 8.63 1.03
N TYR A 450 20.66 7.95 1.22
CA TYR A 450 19.55 8.41 2.02
C TYR A 450 19.13 7.36 3.03
N HIS A 451 18.59 7.83 4.14
CA HIS A 451 17.68 7.04 4.94
C HIS A 451 16.29 7.12 4.33
N TRP A 452 15.67 5.95 4.21
CA TRP A 452 14.41 5.79 3.50
C TRP A 452 13.27 5.43 4.44
N TYR A 453 12.15 6.11 4.23
CA TYR A 453 10.86 5.77 4.80
C TYR A 453 10.13 4.90 3.79
N GLN A 454 9.74 3.71 4.22
CA GLN A 454 9.00 2.74 3.42
C GLN A 454 7.51 3.02 3.61
N GLY A 455 6.98 3.99 2.85
CA GLY A 455 5.63 4.50 3.06
C GLY A 455 4.59 3.72 2.27
N GLU A 456 3.42 3.57 2.88
CA GLU A 456 2.21 3.05 2.25
C GLU A 456 1.08 4.03 2.52
N LEU A 457 0.61 4.73 1.48
CA LEU A 457 -0.55 5.62 1.57
C LEU A 457 -1.80 4.84 1.17
N ARG A 458 -2.84 4.85 1.98
CA ARG A 458 -4.11 4.18 1.70
C ARG A 458 -5.23 5.19 1.57
N THR A 459 -6.08 5.00 0.57
CA THR A 459 -7.35 5.74 0.46
C THR A 459 -8.34 5.24 1.51
N PRO A 460 -9.39 6.02 1.84
CA PRO A 460 -10.60 5.45 2.42
C PRO A 460 -11.29 4.48 1.45
N ILE A 461 -12.37 3.83 1.90
CA ILE A 461 -13.28 3.11 0.98
C ILE A 461 -14.06 4.16 0.19
N LEU A 462 -13.72 4.34 -1.08
CA LEU A 462 -14.30 5.34 -1.96
C LEU A 462 -15.43 4.74 -2.80
N ASP A 463 -16.38 5.58 -3.21
CA ASP A 463 -17.33 5.25 -4.26
C ASP A 463 -16.63 5.36 -5.61
N PHE A 464 -16.52 4.27 -6.38
CA PHE A 464 -15.78 4.30 -7.65
C PHE A 464 -16.36 5.33 -8.63
N ASP A 465 -17.69 5.46 -8.66
CA ASP A 465 -18.42 6.29 -9.62
C ASP A 465 -18.53 7.77 -9.18
N HIS A 466 -18.06 8.11 -7.98
CA HIS A 466 -18.12 9.48 -7.49
C HIS A 466 -17.12 10.40 -8.21
N GLU A 467 -17.57 11.59 -8.58
CA GLU A 467 -16.82 12.53 -9.41
C GLU A 467 -15.49 13.01 -8.79
N ASP A 468 -15.39 12.99 -7.45
CA ASP A 468 -14.17 13.38 -6.72
C ASP A 468 -13.19 12.23 -6.46
N THR A 469 -13.52 10.97 -6.78
CA THR A 469 -12.62 9.82 -6.51
C THR A 469 -11.27 9.97 -7.21
N ILE A 470 -11.28 10.19 -8.52
CA ILE A 470 -10.05 10.39 -9.30
C ILE A 470 -9.37 11.74 -8.98
N PRO A 471 -10.09 12.88 -8.90
CA PRO A 471 -9.50 14.14 -8.45
C PRO A 471 -8.80 14.05 -7.09
N ALA A 472 -9.37 13.35 -6.10
CA ALA A 472 -8.76 13.15 -4.79
C ALA A 472 -7.45 12.34 -4.91
N ILE A 473 -7.44 11.27 -5.72
CA ILE A 473 -6.22 10.51 -6.02
C ILE A 473 -5.15 11.38 -6.67
N ARG A 474 -5.51 12.19 -7.67
CA ARG A 474 -4.58 13.14 -8.32
C ARG A 474 -4.00 14.15 -7.33
N ARG A 475 -4.83 14.74 -6.48
CA ARG A 475 -4.41 15.68 -5.43
C ARG A 475 -3.47 15.02 -4.42
N ALA A 476 -3.74 13.79 -3.99
CA ALA A 476 -2.88 13.05 -3.07
C ALA A 476 -1.52 12.70 -3.70
N CYS A 477 -1.50 12.19 -4.94
CA CYS A 477 -0.26 11.89 -5.65
C CYS A 477 0.59 13.15 -5.89
N ALA A 478 -0.04 14.27 -6.30
CA ALA A 478 0.64 15.55 -6.45
C ALA A 478 1.20 16.04 -5.11
N ALA A 479 0.39 16.05 -4.05
CA ALA A 479 0.83 16.46 -2.72
C ALA A 479 2.07 15.68 -2.26
N LEU A 480 2.11 14.37 -2.51
CA LEU A 480 3.28 13.56 -2.19
C LEU A 480 4.51 13.96 -3.03
N ARG A 481 4.37 14.05 -4.36
CA ARG A 481 5.50 14.29 -5.27
C ARG A 481 6.02 15.72 -5.26
N ASP A 482 5.16 16.68 -4.95
CA ASP A 482 5.48 18.10 -4.84
C ASP A 482 6.14 18.45 -3.51
N ASN A 483 5.91 17.66 -2.46
CA ASN A 483 6.44 17.96 -1.13
C ASN A 483 7.58 17.03 -0.72
N PHE A 484 7.70 15.82 -1.29
CA PHE A 484 8.66 14.82 -0.83
C PHE A 484 9.53 14.25 -1.95
N ARG A 485 10.74 13.86 -1.56
CA ARG A 485 11.71 13.19 -2.42
C ARG A 485 11.43 11.69 -2.47
N ILE A 486 10.51 11.31 -3.34
CA ILE A 486 10.08 9.92 -3.51
C ILE A 486 10.86 9.28 -4.66
N HIS A 487 11.46 8.13 -4.42
CA HIS A 487 12.28 7.44 -5.42
C HIS A 487 11.44 7.00 -6.64
N LYS A 488 11.99 7.10 -7.85
CA LYS A 488 11.38 6.54 -9.07
C LYS A 488 11.14 5.03 -8.98
N PRO A 489 10.04 4.49 -9.52
CA PRO A 489 9.83 3.05 -9.52
C PRO A 489 10.87 2.32 -10.36
N THR A 490 11.49 1.28 -9.79
CA THR A 490 12.49 0.45 -10.48
C THR A 490 12.35 -1.00 -10.03
N SER A 491 12.98 -1.93 -10.76
CA SER A 491 12.99 -3.35 -10.37
C SER A 491 13.81 -3.64 -9.10
N GLY A 492 14.60 -2.67 -8.64
CA GLY A 492 15.33 -2.74 -7.38
C GLY A 492 14.50 -2.34 -6.15
N ILE A 493 13.34 -1.71 -6.35
CA ILE A 493 12.44 -1.25 -5.29
C ILE A 493 11.17 -2.09 -5.37
N ARG A 494 10.79 -2.71 -4.26
CA ARG A 494 9.71 -3.71 -4.24
C ARG A 494 8.30 -3.09 -4.18
N ALA A 495 8.21 -1.76 -4.13
CA ALA A 495 6.97 -0.99 -4.02
C ALA A 495 5.84 -1.50 -4.95
N GLY A 496 4.71 -1.82 -4.32
CA GLY A 496 3.35 -2.16 -4.73
C GLY A 496 2.46 -1.00 -5.17
N LEU A 497 1.49 -1.29 -6.04
CA LEU A 497 0.22 -0.58 -5.98
C LEU A 497 -0.89 -1.63 -5.89
N HIS A 498 -1.72 -1.51 -4.86
CA HIS A 498 -2.83 -2.43 -4.63
C HIS A 498 -4.15 -1.70 -4.87
N ILE A 499 -5.04 -2.31 -5.63
CA ILE A 499 -6.41 -1.81 -5.82
C ILE A 499 -7.36 -2.84 -5.24
N HIS A 500 -8.15 -2.40 -4.26
CA HIS A 500 -9.16 -3.18 -3.59
C HIS A 500 -10.52 -2.82 -4.16
N PHE A 501 -11.23 -3.80 -4.68
CA PHE A 501 -12.62 -3.62 -5.10
C PHE A 501 -13.56 -4.37 -4.17
N GLY A 502 -14.59 -3.67 -3.71
CA GLY A 502 -15.70 -4.22 -2.95
C GLY A 502 -17.03 -3.78 -3.56
N GLN A 503 -18.12 -4.17 -2.92
CA GLN A 503 -19.44 -3.69 -3.29
C GLN A 503 -20.38 -3.68 -2.08
N GLU A 504 -21.33 -2.75 -2.05
CA GLU A 504 -22.25 -2.58 -0.91
C GLU A 504 -23.17 -3.78 -0.70
N ALA A 505 -23.45 -4.60 -1.72
CA ALA A 505 -24.24 -5.83 -1.60
C ALA A 505 -23.42 -7.06 -1.15
N GLY A 506 -22.10 -6.94 -1.03
CA GLY A 506 -21.20 -8.08 -0.84
C GLY A 506 -21.13 -8.96 -2.10
N TRP A 507 -20.35 -10.03 -2.04
CA TRP A 507 -20.10 -10.91 -3.19
C TRP A 507 -20.95 -12.17 -3.15
N THR A 508 -21.36 -12.65 -4.32
CA THR A 508 -21.90 -14.01 -4.45
C THR A 508 -20.87 -14.97 -5.04
N LEU A 509 -21.03 -16.27 -4.74
CA LEU A 509 -20.15 -17.31 -5.25
C LEU A 509 -20.07 -17.29 -6.79
N LEU A 510 -21.20 -17.10 -7.47
CA LEU A 510 -21.23 -17.05 -8.93
C LEU A 510 -20.43 -15.86 -9.49
N GLN A 511 -20.55 -14.67 -8.87
CA GLN A 511 -19.78 -13.49 -9.29
C GLN A 511 -18.27 -13.76 -9.19
N LEU A 512 -17.84 -14.41 -8.11
CA LEU A 512 -16.44 -14.76 -7.91
C LEU A 512 -15.95 -15.83 -8.89
N LYS A 513 -16.76 -16.86 -9.18
CA LYS A 513 -16.45 -17.87 -10.21
C LYS A 513 -16.26 -17.23 -11.59
N LYS A 514 -17.16 -16.33 -11.97
CA LYS A 514 -17.08 -15.58 -13.24
C LYS A 514 -15.83 -14.70 -13.28
N PHE A 515 -15.58 -13.92 -12.23
CA PHE A 515 -14.41 -13.05 -12.16
C PHE A 515 -13.10 -13.84 -12.21
N ALA A 516 -12.95 -14.88 -11.39
CA ALA A 516 -11.76 -15.71 -11.36
C ALA A 516 -11.50 -16.37 -12.72
N THR A 517 -12.56 -16.85 -13.40
CA THR A 517 -12.46 -17.40 -14.75
C THR A 517 -11.96 -16.36 -15.75
N LEU A 518 -12.58 -15.18 -15.76
CA LEU A 518 -12.22 -14.10 -16.67
C LEU A 518 -10.77 -13.66 -16.43
N TRP A 519 -10.38 -13.49 -15.17
CA TRP A 519 -9.01 -13.15 -14.78
C TRP A 519 -8.01 -14.17 -15.29
N LEU A 520 -8.18 -15.46 -15.00
CA LEU A 520 -7.20 -16.49 -15.40
C LEU A 520 -7.00 -16.57 -16.92
N ILE A 521 -8.04 -16.30 -17.70
CA ILE A 521 -7.95 -16.28 -19.15
C ILE A 521 -7.18 -15.04 -19.63
N LEU A 522 -7.39 -13.90 -18.98
CA LEU A 522 -6.79 -12.63 -19.35
C LEU A 522 -5.44 -12.35 -18.69
N GLU A 523 -5.07 -13.07 -17.64
CA GLU A 523 -3.95 -12.77 -16.73
C GLU A 523 -2.64 -12.52 -17.49
N GLU A 524 -2.34 -13.35 -18.49
CA GLU A 524 -1.13 -13.17 -19.32
C GLU A 524 -1.14 -11.88 -20.13
N SER A 525 -2.30 -11.45 -20.62
CA SER A 525 -2.42 -10.25 -21.44
C SER A 525 -2.38 -8.99 -20.57
N LEU A 526 -2.99 -9.06 -19.37
CA LEU A 526 -2.98 -8.00 -18.37
C LEU A 526 -1.57 -7.79 -17.79
N GLU A 527 -0.75 -8.83 -17.67
CA GLU A 527 0.65 -8.75 -17.24
C GLU A 527 1.47 -7.73 -18.06
N TYR A 528 1.20 -7.61 -19.36
CA TYR A 528 1.91 -6.69 -20.26
C TYR A 528 1.49 -5.22 -20.14
N LEU A 529 0.38 -4.94 -19.48
CA LEU A 529 0.00 -3.57 -19.12
C LEU A 529 0.93 -3.00 -18.03
N HIS A 530 1.76 -3.84 -17.42
CA HIS A 530 2.66 -3.46 -16.34
C HIS A 530 4.12 -3.70 -16.73
N ARG A 531 5.03 -3.16 -15.91
CA ARG A 531 6.47 -3.22 -16.18
C ARG A 531 6.96 -4.66 -16.15
N VAL A 532 8.03 -4.94 -16.89
CA VAL A 532 8.61 -6.29 -16.99
C VAL A 532 9.05 -6.85 -15.65
N ASP A 533 9.39 -6.01 -14.68
CA ASP A 533 9.77 -6.42 -13.32
C ASP A 533 8.58 -6.91 -12.48
N ARG A 534 7.35 -6.64 -12.92
CA ARG A 534 6.13 -7.26 -12.40
C ARG A 534 5.81 -8.61 -13.04
N SER A 535 6.57 -8.97 -14.07
CA SER A 535 6.40 -10.17 -14.89
C SER A 535 7.51 -11.22 -14.66
N ASN A 536 7.34 -12.39 -15.29
CA ASN A 536 8.43 -13.31 -15.63
C ASN A 536 9.23 -13.91 -14.44
N GLY A 537 8.67 -13.95 -13.23
CA GLY A 537 9.33 -14.50 -12.04
C GLY A 537 10.51 -13.66 -11.55
N SER A 538 10.68 -12.45 -12.10
CA SER A 538 11.57 -11.43 -11.54
C SER A 538 10.93 -10.76 -10.32
N ASN A 539 9.60 -10.66 -10.34
CA ASN A 539 8.77 -10.32 -9.19
C ASN A 539 8.77 -11.49 -8.20
N THR A 540 9.20 -11.25 -6.97
CA THR A 540 9.10 -12.24 -5.87
C THR A 540 7.89 -12.01 -4.97
N TYR A 541 7.11 -10.94 -5.22
CA TYR A 541 6.07 -10.45 -4.31
C TYR A 541 4.67 -10.61 -4.84
N SER A 542 4.46 -10.41 -6.14
CA SER A 542 3.18 -10.64 -6.79
C SER A 542 3.40 -11.57 -7.98
N LEU A 543 2.84 -12.76 -7.93
CA LEU A 543 3.07 -13.82 -8.89
C LEU A 543 1.76 -14.21 -9.59
N PRO A 544 1.80 -14.70 -10.83
CA PRO A 544 0.60 -15.11 -11.55
C PRO A 544 -0.23 -16.14 -10.77
N ASN A 545 -1.53 -15.90 -10.60
CA ASN A 545 -2.43 -16.84 -9.93
C ASN A 545 -2.40 -18.21 -10.63
N ARG A 546 -2.30 -18.24 -11.96
CA ARG A 546 -2.18 -19.49 -12.75
C ARG A 546 -0.90 -20.29 -12.48
N GLU A 547 0.08 -19.71 -11.79
CA GLU A 547 1.34 -20.36 -11.44
C GLU A 547 1.45 -20.63 -9.93
N THR A 548 0.94 -19.72 -9.10
CA THR A 548 1.23 -19.72 -7.65
C THR A 548 0.03 -19.81 -6.73
N SER A 549 -1.21 -19.75 -7.23
CA SER A 549 -2.38 -20.09 -6.39
C SER A 549 -2.28 -21.51 -5.83
N GLU A 550 -2.99 -21.81 -4.74
CA GLU A 550 -3.03 -23.16 -4.17
C GLU A 550 -3.54 -24.17 -5.20
N PHE A 551 -4.58 -23.82 -5.98
CA PHE A 551 -5.05 -24.65 -7.11
C PHE A 551 -3.95 -24.93 -8.12
N SER A 552 -3.19 -23.92 -8.55
CA SER A 552 -2.11 -24.13 -9.52
C SER A 552 -1.02 -25.04 -8.97
N GLN A 553 -0.59 -24.80 -7.73
CA GLN A 553 0.47 -25.58 -7.10
C GLN A 553 0.05 -27.05 -6.94
N GLU A 554 -1.21 -27.28 -6.58
CA GLU A 554 -1.76 -28.61 -6.41
C GLU A 554 -1.98 -29.34 -7.74
N LEU A 555 -2.57 -28.67 -8.74
CA LEU A 555 -2.72 -29.23 -10.09
C LEU A 555 -1.37 -29.57 -10.77
N ALA A 556 -0.30 -28.91 -10.34
CA ALA A 556 1.08 -29.18 -10.73
C ALA A 556 1.76 -30.29 -9.89
N GLY A 557 1.08 -30.86 -8.89
CA GLY A 557 1.59 -31.89 -7.99
C GLY A 557 2.71 -31.40 -7.05
N LYS A 558 2.73 -30.10 -6.74
CA LYS A 558 3.79 -29.46 -5.93
C LYS A 558 3.41 -29.33 -4.45
N LYS A 559 2.15 -29.54 -4.09
CA LYS A 559 1.63 -29.45 -2.73
C LYS A 559 0.80 -30.68 -2.36
N ASN A 560 0.43 -30.73 -1.08
CA ASN A 560 -0.53 -31.67 -0.51
C ASN A 560 -1.76 -30.89 -0.02
N VAL A 561 -2.27 -29.95 -0.82
CA VAL A 561 -3.54 -29.27 -0.54
C VAL A 561 -4.65 -30.17 -1.08
N ILE A 562 -5.69 -30.41 -0.29
CA ILE A 562 -6.79 -31.27 -0.72
C ILE A 562 -7.57 -30.50 -1.78
N LEU A 563 -7.48 -30.88 -3.06
CA LEU A 563 -8.44 -30.36 -4.05
C LEU A 563 -9.83 -30.85 -3.69
N LEU A 564 -10.87 -30.11 -4.08
CA LEU A 564 -12.22 -30.63 -4.01
C LEU A 564 -12.33 -31.92 -4.85
N SER A 565 -11.57 -32.05 -5.95
CA SER A 565 -11.46 -33.32 -6.68
C SER A 565 -10.95 -34.51 -5.86
N ASP A 566 -10.32 -34.26 -4.72
CA ASP A 566 -9.76 -35.28 -3.82
C ASP A 566 -10.67 -35.52 -2.59
N ILE A 567 -11.75 -34.75 -2.44
CA ILE A 567 -12.76 -34.95 -1.39
C ILE A 567 -13.76 -36.00 -1.87
N GLU A 568 -13.63 -37.22 -1.34
CA GLU A 568 -14.53 -38.36 -1.65
C GLU A 568 -16.03 -38.10 -1.37
N ASN A 569 -16.38 -36.98 -0.73
CA ASN A 569 -17.72 -36.66 -0.22
C ASN A 569 -18.36 -35.38 -0.82
N ILE A 570 -17.91 -34.88 -1.98
CA ILE A 570 -18.68 -33.81 -2.65
C ILE A 570 -20.04 -34.38 -3.04
N ASP A 571 -21.12 -33.66 -2.70
CA ASP A 571 -22.47 -34.00 -3.15
C ASP A 571 -22.48 -34.07 -4.70
N PRO A 572 -22.72 -35.27 -5.28
CA PRO A 572 -22.72 -35.44 -6.73
C PRO A 572 -23.74 -34.55 -7.46
N LEU A 573 -24.84 -34.18 -6.79
CA LEU A 573 -25.84 -33.28 -7.35
C LEU A 573 -25.31 -31.85 -7.41
N ALA A 574 -24.73 -31.35 -6.32
CA ALA A 574 -24.11 -30.02 -6.29
C ALA A 574 -22.99 -29.90 -7.33
N TYR A 575 -22.16 -30.94 -7.47
CA TYR A 575 -21.15 -31.00 -8.52
C TYR A 575 -21.77 -30.91 -9.92
N THR A 576 -22.80 -31.72 -10.19
CA THR A 576 -23.45 -31.75 -11.51
C THR A 576 -24.10 -30.42 -11.86
N ASP A 577 -24.78 -29.80 -10.90
CA ASP A 577 -25.42 -28.49 -11.08
C ASP A 577 -24.39 -27.39 -11.33
N ASN A 578 -23.29 -27.38 -10.57
CA ASN A 578 -22.19 -26.43 -10.76
C ASN A 578 -21.53 -26.56 -12.14
N MET A 579 -21.31 -27.78 -12.61
CA MET A 579 -20.72 -28.01 -13.92
C MET A 579 -21.69 -27.65 -15.05
N LYS A 580 -23.00 -27.83 -14.86
CA LYS A 580 -24.01 -27.33 -15.77
C LYS A 580 -24.01 -25.80 -15.81
N GLU A 581 -23.96 -25.13 -14.65
CA GLU A 581 -23.86 -23.67 -14.55
C GLU A 581 -22.60 -23.14 -15.27
N LYS A 582 -21.47 -23.85 -15.14
CA LYS A 582 -20.25 -23.54 -15.89
C LYS A 582 -20.50 -23.58 -17.40
N ASP A 583 -21.12 -24.64 -17.91
CA ASP A 583 -21.36 -24.81 -19.35
C ASP A 583 -22.37 -23.79 -19.92
N GLU A 584 -23.22 -23.19 -19.07
CA GLU A 584 -24.07 -22.06 -19.44
C GLU A 584 -23.25 -20.77 -19.68
N HIS A 585 -22.15 -20.59 -18.95
CA HIS A 585 -21.28 -19.41 -18.99
C HIS A 585 -20.04 -19.58 -19.89
N ILE A 586 -19.58 -20.80 -20.12
CA ILE A 586 -18.33 -21.10 -20.81
C ILE A 586 -18.58 -22.21 -21.81
N LEU A 587 -18.20 -22.01 -23.08
CA LEU A 587 -18.19 -23.08 -24.08
C LEU A 587 -16.98 -24.01 -23.90
N SER A 588 -16.91 -24.68 -22.75
CA SER A 588 -15.78 -25.51 -22.31
C SER A 588 -15.45 -26.64 -23.31
N SER A 589 -16.46 -27.11 -24.05
CA SER A 589 -16.35 -28.13 -25.07
C SER A 589 -15.93 -27.62 -26.45
N SER A 590 -16.00 -26.31 -26.71
CA SER A 590 -15.67 -25.70 -28.00
C SER A 590 -14.19 -25.89 -28.36
N GLN A 591 -13.91 -25.95 -29.65
CA GLN A 591 -12.54 -26.10 -30.13
C GLN A 591 -11.75 -24.82 -29.88
N GLU A 592 -12.38 -23.66 -30.02
CA GLU A 592 -11.79 -22.35 -29.79
C GLU A 592 -11.29 -22.19 -28.35
N TYR A 593 -12.10 -22.60 -27.37
CA TYR A 593 -11.68 -22.59 -25.96
C TYR A 593 -10.46 -23.48 -25.73
N LYS A 594 -10.44 -24.69 -26.31
CA LYS A 594 -9.32 -25.63 -26.17
C LYS A 594 -8.05 -25.15 -26.88
N ASP A 595 -8.20 -24.47 -28.01
CA ASP A 595 -7.10 -23.94 -28.82
C ASP A 595 -6.48 -22.67 -28.21
N HIS A 596 -7.22 -21.94 -27.37
CA HIS A 596 -6.80 -20.63 -26.86
C HIS A 596 -6.54 -20.62 -25.35
N VAL A 597 -7.17 -21.51 -24.59
CA VAL A 597 -6.94 -21.64 -23.15
C VAL A 597 -6.04 -22.85 -22.87
N GLN A 598 -4.91 -22.59 -22.23
CA GLN A 598 -3.92 -23.63 -21.92
C GLN A 598 -4.51 -24.69 -20.98
N GLU A 599 -4.11 -25.95 -21.16
CA GLU A 599 -4.61 -27.08 -20.35
C GLU A 599 -4.52 -26.84 -18.83
N PRO A 600 -3.41 -26.32 -18.26
CA PRO A 600 -3.36 -26.03 -16.82
C PRO A 600 -4.41 -25.02 -16.37
N VAL A 601 -4.64 -23.98 -17.18
CA VAL A 601 -5.66 -22.96 -16.91
C VAL A 601 -7.06 -23.55 -17.02
N ARG A 602 -7.32 -24.41 -18.01
CA ARG A 602 -8.62 -25.10 -18.15
C ARG A 602 -8.93 -25.97 -16.94
N ARG A 603 -7.95 -26.72 -16.44
CA ARG A 603 -8.10 -27.52 -15.21
C ARG A 603 -8.36 -26.67 -13.98
N MET A 604 -7.72 -25.51 -13.87
CA MET A 604 -7.94 -24.58 -12.77
C MET A 604 -9.34 -23.94 -12.83
N ILE A 605 -9.82 -23.60 -14.03
CA ILE A 605 -11.21 -23.15 -14.23
C ILE A 605 -12.19 -24.26 -13.84
N ASP A 606 -11.95 -25.51 -14.27
CA ASP A 606 -12.80 -26.63 -13.84
C ASP A 606 -12.83 -26.76 -12.31
N GLU A 607 -11.71 -26.51 -11.62
CA GLU A 607 -11.66 -26.53 -10.16
C GLU A 607 -12.44 -25.38 -9.52
N ILE A 608 -12.31 -24.15 -10.02
CA ILE A 608 -13.10 -22.99 -9.57
C ILE A 608 -14.60 -23.31 -9.58
N TRP A 609 -15.09 -23.87 -10.68
CA TRP A 609 -16.52 -24.08 -10.84
C TRP A 609 -17.07 -25.20 -9.96
N LYS A 610 -16.25 -26.13 -9.46
CA LYS A 610 -16.67 -27.18 -8.52
C LYS A 610 -17.03 -26.66 -7.13
N HIS A 611 -16.47 -25.52 -6.71
CA HIS A 611 -16.64 -24.99 -5.36
C HIS A 611 -18.10 -24.64 -5.05
N ILE A 612 -18.53 -24.90 -3.81
CA ILE A 612 -19.91 -24.70 -3.34
C ILE A 612 -20.04 -23.55 -2.34
N ASP A 613 -18.91 -23.03 -1.85
CA ASP A 613 -18.84 -21.89 -0.94
C ASP A 613 -17.69 -20.93 -1.33
N ILE A 614 -17.83 -19.68 -0.90
CA ILE A 614 -16.89 -18.59 -1.19
C ILE A 614 -15.57 -18.81 -0.45
N THR A 615 -15.63 -19.23 0.80
CA THR A 615 -14.43 -19.36 1.65
C THR A 615 -13.40 -20.30 1.03
N THR A 616 -13.80 -21.52 0.70
CA THR A 616 -12.92 -22.53 0.11
C THR A 616 -12.46 -22.14 -1.29
N LEU A 617 -13.32 -21.51 -2.10
CA LEU A 617 -12.93 -20.98 -3.41
C LEU A 617 -11.83 -19.93 -3.28
N CYS A 618 -12.00 -18.95 -2.38
CA CYS A 618 -11.06 -17.86 -2.19
C CYS A 618 -9.73 -18.38 -1.64
N GLU A 619 -9.75 -19.26 -0.64
CA GLU A 619 -8.55 -19.92 -0.10
C GLU A 619 -7.77 -20.66 -1.20
N GLY A 620 -8.45 -21.36 -2.11
CA GLY A 620 -7.80 -22.08 -3.20
C GLY A 620 -7.21 -21.18 -4.30
N LEU A 621 -7.79 -20.00 -4.51
CA LEU A 621 -7.33 -19.00 -5.49
C LEU A 621 -6.14 -18.16 -5.01
N THR A 622 -5.93 -18.09 -3.70
CA THR A 622 -4.87 -17.29 -3.06
C THR A 622 -3.81 -18.17 -2.43
N SER A 623 -2.53 -17.80 -2.50
CA SER A 623 -1.47 -18.53 -1.78
C SER A 623 -1.08 -17.79 -0.50
N ASP A 624 -1.16 -18.47 0.64
CA ASP A 624 -0.70 -17.97 1.95
C ASP A 624 0.72 -18.45 2.33
N THR A 625 1.35 -19.25 1.48
CA THR A 625 2.35 -20.23 1.93
C THR A 625 3.81 -19.87 1.70
N SER A 626 4.16 -18.66 1.25
CA SER A 626 5.57 -18.40 0.92
C SER A 626 6.07 -16.96 1.01
N GLY A 627 5.32 -16.03 1.63
CA GLY A 627 5.67 -14.60 1.62
C GLY A 627 5.56 -13.93 0.24
N ALA A 628 5.49 -14.71 -0.84
CA ALA A 628 5.08 -14.27 -2.16
C ALA A 628 3.55 -14.30 -2.26
N THR A 629 2.98 -13.18 -2.69
CA THR A 629 1.54 -13.05 -2.94
C THR A 629 1.21 -13.28 -4.41
N THR A 630 -0.06 -13.54 -4.71
CA THR A 630 -0.58 -13.65 -6.07
C THR A 630 -0.89 -12.27 -6.67
N TYR A 631 -1.05 -12.18 -8.00
CA TYR A 631 -1.52 -10.96 -8.68
C TYR A 631 -2.89 -10.52 -8.19
N ILE A 632 -3.74 -11.45 -7.81
CA ILE A 632 -5.00 -11.17 -7.12
C ILE A 632 -5.09 -11.93 -5.81
N LYS A 633 -5.56 -11.24 -4.77
CA LYS A 633 -6.05 -11.84 -3.54
C LYS A 633 -7.57 -11.67 -3.41
N PHE A 634 -8.24 -12.74 -3.03
CA PHE A 634 -9.65 -12.74 -2.69
C PHE A 634 -9.79 -12.67 -1.17
N ARG A 635 -10.03 -11.47 -0.62
CA ARG A 635 -10.22 -11.26 0.82
C ARG A 635 -11.69 -11.33 1.19
N ILE A 636 -12.31 -12.45 0.83
CA ILE A 636 -13.74 -12.66 0.90
C ILE A 636 -13.94 -14.04 1.53
N SER A 637 -14.87 -14.13 2.48
CA SER A 637 -15.30 -15.39 3.08
C SER A 637 -16.82 -15.44 3.12
N GLY A 638 -17.37 -16.65 3.23
CA GLY A 638 -18.80 -16.91 3.27
C GLY A 638 -19.20 -18.19 2.54
N ASP A 639 -20.51 -18.40 2.44
CA ASP A 639 -21.10 -19.56 1.77
C ASP A 639 -21.45 -19.21 0.33
N VAL A 640 -22.73 -19.01 0.02
CA VAL A 640 -23.19 -18.54 -1.30
C VAL A 640 -23.07 -17.02 -1.44
N GLN A 641 -23.05 -16.31 -0.30
CA GLN A 641 -22.90 -14.86 -0.18
C GLN A 641 -21.82 -14.53 0.84
N SER A 642 -21.12 -13.41 0.66
CA SER A 642 -20.05 -12.98 1.55
C SER A 642 -20.56 -12.69 2.97
N SER A 643 -19.72 -13.03 3.93
CA SER A 643 -19.94 -12.80 5.36
C SER A 643 -19.47 -11.40 5.72
N ARG A 644 -20.36 -10.56 6.25
CA ARG A 644 -20.01 -9.21 6.73
C ARG A 644 -19.66 -9.24 8.21
N GLY A 645 -18.47 -9.77 8.49
CA GLY A 645 -17.90 -9.82 9.84
C GLY A 645 -17.04 -8.59 10.16
N LEU A 646 -16.80 -8.36 11.45
CA LEU A 646 -15.88 -7.32 11.91
C LEU A 646 -14.47 -7.59 11.37
N GLY A 647 -13.87 -6.61 10.70
CA GLY A 647 -12.49 -6.68 10.20
C GLY A 647 -12.31 -7.50 8.91
N LEU A 648 -13.39 -7.97 8.28
CA LEU A 648 -13.32 -8.54 6.93
C LEU A 648 -13.32 -7.40 5.90
N SER A 649 -12.38 -7.44 4.96
CA SER A 649 -12.28 -6.43 3.90
C SER A 649 -13.34 -6.63 2.82
N ASP A 650 -13.85 -7.85 2.62
CA ASP A 650 -14.83 -8.21 1.60
C ASP A 650 -14.45 -7.69 0.20
N THR A 651 -13.15 -7.76 -0.12
CA THR A 651 -12.57 -7.16 -1.33
C THR A 651 -11.80 -8.14 -2.19
N ILE A 652 -11.78 -7.88 -3.49
CA ILE A 652 -10.80 -8.40 -4.42
C ILE A 652 -9.63 -7.40 -4.46
N GLU A 653 -8.45 -7.82 -4.03
CA GLU A 653 -7.22 -7.02 -4.04
C GLU A 653 -6.37 -7.39 -5.27
N ILE A 654 -6.09 -6.41 -6.13
CA ILE A 654 -5.31 -6.56 -7.37
C ILE A 654 -3.94 -5.89 -7.15
N ARG A 655 -2.87 -6.68 -7.31
CA ARG A 655 -1.49 -6.34 -6.87
C ARG A 655 -0.44 -6.35 -7.97
N ILE A 656 -0.84 -6.60 -9.21
CA ILE A 656 0.10 -6.77 -10.34
C ILE A 656 0.84 -5.48 -10.70
N MET A 657 0.28 -4.31 -10.41
CA MET A 657 0.80 -3.01 -10.83
C MET A 657 2.03 -2.60 -10.01
N GLN A 658 3.03 -1.98 -10.65
CA GLN A 658 4.18 -1.36 -9.95
C GLN A 658 3.74 -0.23 -9.02
N GLY A 659 4.46 -0.04 -7.92
CA GLY A 659 4.31 1.15 -7.10
C GLY A 659 4.55 2.39 -7.95
N THR A 660 3.60 3.32 -7.93
CA THR A 660 3.67 4.55 -8.68
C THR A 660 2.80 5.61 -8.03
N LEU A 661 3.14 6.87 -8.29
CA LEU A 661 2.33 8.04 -7.96
C LEU A 661 1.94 8.79 -9.24
N ASP A 662 1.81 8.04 -10.33
CA ASP A 662 1.17 8.48 -11.58
C ASP A 662 -0.34 8.17 -11.47
N ALA A 663 -1.10 9.20 -11.13
CA ALA A 663 -2.54 9.08 -10.93
C ALA A 663 -3.29 8.78 -12.24
N ASP A 664 -2.75 9.16 -13.41
CA ASP A 664 -3.39 8.83 -14.70
C ASP A 664 -3.19 7.33 -15.01
N HIS A 665 -2.01 6.78 -14.74
CA HIS A 665 -1.79 5.33 -14.80
C HIS A 665 -2.76 4.58 -13.86
N VAL A 666 -2.87 5.04 -12.62
CA VAL A 666 -3.75 4.42 -11.62
C VAL A 666 -5.21 4.48 -12.06
N GLU A 667 -5.70 5.63 -12.56
CA GLU A 667 -7.06 5.78 -13.09
C GLU A 667 -7.33 4.80 -14.24
N HIS A 668 -6.43 4.72 -15.23
CA HIS A 668 -6.64 3.86 -16.39
C HIS A 668 -6.65 2.39 -16.02
N TRP A 669 -5.79 1.97 -15.07
CA TRP A 669 -5.80 0.61 -14.55
C TRP A 669 -7.07 0.31 -13.75
N MET A 670 -7.46 1.21 -12.85
CA MET A 670 -8.71 1.13 -12.07
C MET A 670 -9.94 0.91 -12.96
N LYS A 671 -10.04 1.63 -14.09
CA LYS A 671 -11.14 1.46 -15.07
C LYS A 671 -11.12 0.11 -15.75
N ILE A 672 -9.95 -0.47 -16.05
CA ILE A 672 -9.89 -1.82 -16.62
C ILE A 672 -10.38 -2.84 -15.59
N CYS A 673 -9.88 -2.74 -14.34
CA CYS A 673 -10.27 -3.63 -13.25
C CYS A 673 -11.77 -3.55 -12.93
N GLU A 674 -12.32 -2.34 -12.83
CA GLU A 674 -13.75 -2.12 -12.59
C GLU A 674 -14.60 -2.76 -13.67
N ARG A 675 -14.25 -2.62 -14.95
CA ARG A 675 -15.01 -3.28 -16.03
C ARG A 675 -14.94 -4.80 -15.97
N LEU A 676 -13.81 -5.40 -15.59
CA LEU A 676 -13.71 -6.85 -15.37
C LEU A 676 -14.66 -7.31 -14.25
N ILE A 677 -14.76 -6.50 -13.19
CA ILE A 677 -15.61 -6.76 -12.02
C ILE A 677 -17.08 -6.59 -12.36
N ILE A 678 -17.48 -5.43 -12.88
CA ILE A 678 -18.88 -5.15 -13.26
C ILE A 678 -19.36 -6.15 -14.29
N TRP A 679 -18.54 -6.50 -15.28
CA TRP A 679 -18.93 -7.51 -16.27
C TRP A 679 -19.16 -8.87 -15.61
N SER A 680 -18.26 -9.30 -14.72
CA SER A 680 -18.43 -10.56 -13.99
C SER A 680 -19.66 -10.55 -13.08
N ARG A 681 -20.00 -9.38 -12.53
CA ARG A 681 -21.15 -9.16 -11.66
C ARG A 681 -22.48 -9.20 -12.41
N ASP A 682 -22.60 -8.42 -13.49
CA ASP A 682 -23.89 -8.03 -14.06
C ASP A 682 -24.26 -8.80 -15.33
N SER A 683 -23.29 -9.43 -16.01
CA SER A 683 -23.59 -10.15 -17.25
C SER A 683 -24.46 -11.39 -17.01
N THR A 684 -25.41 -11.62 -17.92
CA THR A 684 -26.13 -12.89 -18.02
C THR A 684 -25.19 -14.02 -18.45
N PRO A 685 -25.57 -15.30 -18.29
CA PRO A 685 -24.75 -16.42 -18.76
C PRO A 685 -24.37 -16.32 -20.24
N ARG A 686 -25.34 -15.90 -21.07
CA ARG A 686 -25.13 -15.71 -22.50
C ARG A 686 -24.16 -14.57 -22.81
N GLU A 687 -24.34 -13.40 -22.20
CA GLU A 687 -23.45 -12.25 -22.42
C GLU A 687 -22.01 -12.59 -21.99
N PHE A 688 -21.84 -13.20 -20.82
CA PHE A 688 -20.52 -13.61 -20.32
C PHE A 688 -19.83 -14.55 -21.31
N ARG A 689 -20.56 -15.58 -21.78
CA ARG A 689 -20.08 -16.57 -22.74
C ARG A 689 -19.71 -15.97 -24.08
N ASP A 690 -20.59 -15.15 -24.64
CA ASP A 690 -20.44 -14.57 -25.97
C ASP A 690 -19.27 -13.56 -25.99
N ALA A 691 -19.09 -12.78 -24.92
CA ALA A 691 -17.93 -11.91 -24.74
C ALA A 691 -16.62 -12.69 -24.61
N LEU A 692 -16.59 -13.74 -23.78
CA LEU A 692 -15.40 -14.57 -23.60
C LEU A 692 -14.96 -15.23 -24.92
N GLN A 693 -15.93 -15.75 -25.68
CA GLN A 693 -15.69 -16.33 -27.00
C GLN A 693 -15.12 -15.29 -27.98
N SER A 694 -15.63 -14.05 -27.95
CA SER A 694 -15.19 -12.97 -28.82
C SER A 694 -13.76 -12.52 -28.51
N ILE A 695 -13.39 -12.47 -27.23
CA ILE A 695 -12.02 -12.22 -26.76
C ILE A 695 -11.08 -13.35 -27.20
N LEU A 696 -11.43 -14.61 -26.91
CA LEU A 696 -10.58 -15.76 -27.22
C LEU A 696 -10.33 -15.90 -28.73
N SER A 697 -11.36 -15.70 -29.55
CA SER A 697 -11.25 -15.74 -31.01
C SER A 697 -10.42 -14.59 -31.59
N GLY A 698 -10.21 -13.51 -30.83
CA GLY A 698 -9.58 -12.26 -31.28
C GLY A 698 -10.48 -11.45 -32.22
N ASN A 699 -11.79 -11.69 -32.17
CA ASN A 699 -12.77 -10.95 -32.98
C ASN A 699 -13.03 -9.56 -32.40
N GLN A 700 -12.93 -9.42 -31.08
CA GLN A 700 -13.15 -8.18 -30.34
C GLN A 700 -12.07 -8.02 -29.25
N GLY A 701 -11.69 -6.78 -29.00
CA GLY A 701 -10.85 -6.40 -27.85
C GLY A 701 -11.68 -6.32 -26.57
N LEU A 702 -11.05 -5.97 -25.46
CA LEU A 702 -11.77 -5.77 -24.19
C LEU A 702 -12.76 -4.61 -24.25
N GLU A 703 -12.48 -3.61 -25.08
CA GLU A 703 -13.33 -2.44 -25.26
C GLU A 703 -14.71 -2.84 -25.76
N ASP A 704 -14.74 -3.61 -26.85
CA ASP A 704 -15.98 -4.04 -27.49
C ASP A 704 -16.64 -5.19 -26.74
N ALA A 705 -15.85 -6.11 -26.18
CA ALA A 705 -16.38 -7.32 -25.57
C ALA A 705 -17.00 -7.10 -24.19
N ILE A 706 -16.40 -6.26 -23.34
CA ILE A 706 -16.85 -6.04 -21.95
C ILE A 706 -16.99 -4.56 -21.57
N GLY A 707 -16.77 -3.65 -22.51
CA GLY A 707 -16.95 -2.21 -22.31
C GLY A 707 -15.78 -1.52 -21.61
N VAL A 708 -14.55 -2.00 -21.75
CA VAL A 708 -13.37 -1.24 -21.28
C VAL A 708 -13.30 0.10 -22.03
N PRO A 709 -13.11 1.25 -21.34
CA PRO A 709 -12.97 2.52 -22.02
C PRO A 709 -11.80 2.51 -23.03
N THR A 710 -12.08 2.83 -24.30
CA THR A 710 -11.06 2.90 -25.36
C THR A 710 -9.91 3.82 -24.99
N ALA A 711 -10.21 4.95 -24.34
CA ALA A 711 -9.18 5.87 -23.85
C ALA A 711 -8.19 5.23 -22.87
N SER A 712 -8.64 4.29 -22.03
CA SER A 712 -7.73 3.56 -21.13
C SER A 712 -6.85 2.57 -21.87
N MET A 713 -7.42 1.82 -22.82
CA MET A 713 -6.62 0.92 -23.64
C MET A 713 -5.62 1.68 -24.51
N ASP A 714 -6.02 2.79 -25.13
CA ASP A 714 -5.13 3.64 -25.92
C ASP A 714 -4.00 4.25 -25.09
N TRP A 715 -4.28 4.63 -23.84
CA TRP A 715 -3.25 5.09 -22.91
C TRP A 715 -2.18 4.03 -22.68
N PHE A 716 -2.56 2.77 -22.43
CA PHE A 716 -1.60 1.67 -22.31
C PHE A 716 -0.90 1.34 -23.63
N ARG A 717 -1.64 1.29 -24.75
CA ARG A 717 -1.06 1.04 -26.08
C ARG A 717 0.05 2.05 -26.41
N SER A 718 -0.10 3.30 -25.99
CA SER A 718 0.92 4.34 -26.19
C SER A 718 2.21 4.13 -25.38
N ARG A 719 2.17 3.29 -24.34
CA ARG A 719 3.27 3.03 -23.39
C ARG A 719 3.80 1.61 -23.41
N VAL A 720 3.23 0.74 -24.26
CA VAL A 720 3.73 -0.61 -24.50
C VAL A 720 4.52 -0.61 -25.81
N PRO A 721 5.86 -0.58 -25.76
CA PRO A 721 6.68 -0.56 -26.96
C PRO A 721 6.41 -1.80 -27.81
N TYR A 722 6.44 -1.60 -29.13
CA TYR A 722 6.30 -2.68 -30.13
C TYR A 722 4.92 -3.34 -30.23
N LEU A 723 3.93 -2.92 -29.44
CA LEU A 723 2.57 -3.47 -29.52
C LEU A 723 1.94 -3.35 -30.92
N ASN A 724 2.32 -2.33 -31.67
CA ASN A 724 1.84 -2.09 -33.03
C ASN A 724 2.90 -2.39 -34.10
N GLN A 725 3.98 -3.08 -33.76
CA GLN A 725 5.05 -3.41 -34.72
C GLN A 725 4.98 -4.88 -35.13
N GLU A 726 4.82 -5.14 -36.44
CA GLU A 726 4.78 -6.50 -36.99
C GLU A 726 6.09 -7.30 -36.78
N ASN A 727 7.21 -6.59 -36.58
CA ASN A 727 8.54 -7.16 -36.40
C ASN A 727 9.17 -6.68 -35.10
N ILE A 728 8.71 -7.24 -33.98
CA ILE A 728 9.36 -7.07 -32.68
C ILE A 728 10.75 -7.73 -32.77
N PRO A 729 11.85 -7.02 -32.49
CA PRO A 729 13.17 -7.64 -32.45
C PRO A 729 13.19 -8.81 -31.46
N GLU A 730 13.84 -9.91 -31.84
CA GLU A 730 13.94 -11.10 -30.99
C GLU A 730 14.64 -10.74 -29.67
N GLY A 731 13.90 -10.84 -28.56
CA GLY A 731 14.39 -10.48 -27.22
C GLY A 731 13.95 -9.11 -26.69
N GLU A 732 13.21 -8.30 -27.46
CA GLU A 732 12.57 -7.08 -26.93
C GLU A 732 11.24 -7.43 -26.23
N ASP A 733 11.06 -6.88 -25.03
CA ASP A 733 9.89 -7.12 -24.18
C ASP A 733 8.79 -6.09 -24.46
N SER A 734 7.58 -6.54 -24.81
CA SER A 734 6.39 -5.70 -25.03
C SER A 734 5.68 -5.33 -23.72
N HIS A 735 6.43 -4.96 -22.68
CA HIS A 735 5.85 -4.52 -21.41
C HIS A 735 5.70 -3.01 -21.36
N PHE A 736 4.88 -2.51 -20.45
CA PHE A 736 4.81 -1.08 -20.13
C PHE A 736 6.22 -0.53 -19.85
N LEU A 737 6.52 0.63 -20.46
CA LEU A 737 7.70 1.43 -20.14
C LEU A 737 7.31 2.89 -19.93
N TYR A 738 7.95 3.53 -18.97
CA TYR A 738 7.93 4.98 -18.87
C TYR A 738 8.68 5.66 -20.03
N PRO A 739 8.46 6.96 -20.30
CA PRO A 739 9.09 7.67 -21.42
C PRO A 739 10.63 7.59 -21.47
N ASP A 740 11.29 7.50 -20.32
CA ASP A 740 12.75 7.35 -20.20
C ASP A 740 13.24 5.88 -20.23
N LYS A 741 12.35 4.94 -20.55
CA LYS A 741 12.60 3.49 -20.57
C LYS A 741 12.97 2.93 -19.20
N ASP A 742 12.31 3.42 -18.16
CA ASP A 742 12.48 3.02 -16.75
C ASP A 742 13.90 3.24 -16.22
N ARG A 743 14.64 4.17 -16.83
CA ARG A 743 15.99 4.52 -16.39
C ARG A 743 15.90 5.56 -15.29
N VAL A 744 16.77 5.45 -14.30
CA VAL A 744 16.88 6.45 -13.24
C VAL A 744 18.15 7.25 -13.47
N ASP A 745 17.99 8.53 -13.82
CA ASP A 745 19.13 9.44 -13.82
C ASP A 745 19.56 9.68 -12.38
N TRP A 746 20.84 9.47 -12.13
CA TRP A 746 21.41 9.65 -10.81
C TRP A 746 21.37 11.11 -10.31
N VAL A 747 21.32 12.08 -11.21
CA VAL A 747 21.18 13.51 -10.86
C VAL A 747 19.81 13.83 -10.27
N ASP A 748 18.83 13.00 -10.59
CA ASP A 748 17.44 13.19 -10.21
C ASP A 748 16.76 11.81 -10.06
N PRO A 749 17.08 11.08 -8.97
CA PRO A 749 16.54 9.74 -8.75
C PRO A 749 15.07 9.76 -8.30
N PHE A 750 14.53 10.95 -8.06
CA PHE A 750 13.20 11.15 -7.50
C PHE A 750 12.16 11.30 -8.60
N MET A 751 10.93 10.91 -8.30
CA MET A 751 9.78 11.13 -9.16
C MET A 751 9.65 12.62 -9.46
N VAL A 752 9.25 12.97 -10.67
CA VAL A 752 9.09 14.40 -11.03
C VAL A 752 7.89 15.00 -10.28
N PRO A 753 7.82 16.31 -10.01
CA PRO A 753 6.64 16.93 -9.39
C PRO A 753 5.34 16.69 -10.18
N GLY A 754 4.19 16.82 -9.53
CA GLY A 754 2.84 16.67 -10.08
C GLY A 754 2.25 15.25 -9.92
N TYR A 755 1.22 14.93 -10.72
CA TYR A 755 0.48 13.66 -10.60
C TYR A 755 0.57 12.74 -11.83
N LYS A 756 1.23 13.17 -12.92
CA LYS A 756 1.27 12.45 -14.21
C LYS A 756 2.40 11.41 -14.27
N ASP A 757 3.00 11.14 -15.42
CA ASP A 757 4.15 10.25 -15.53
C ASP A 757 5.19 10.56 -14.43
N THR A 758 5.64 9.53 -13.71
CA THR A 758 6.63 9.67 -12.61
C THR A 758 8.06 9.87 -13.13
N HIS A 759 8.26 9.58 -14.42
CA HIS A 759 9.47 9.73 -15.19
C HIS A 759 9.26 10.79 -16.28
N GLN A 760 10.25 11.67 -16.51
CA GLN A 760 10.22 12.66 -17.60
C GLN A 760 11.09 12.20 -18.77
N ALA A 761 10.68 12.56 -19.99
CA ALA A 761 11.51 12.37 -21.18
C ALA A 761 12.78 13.24 -21.08
N GLN A 762 13.91 12.72 -21.57
CA GLN A 762 15.22 13.37 -21.41
C GLN A 762 15.34 14.71 -22.17
N ASP A 763 14.48 14.97 -23.16
CA ASP A 763 14.56 16.13 -24.04
C ASP A 763 13.76 17.35 -23.53
N GLU A 764 13.10 17.25 -22.37
CA GLU A 764 12.21 18.30 -21.83
C GLU A 764 12.81 19.11 -20.65
N LYS A 765 14.10 18.91 -20.30
CA LYS A 765 14.79 19.66 -19.23
C LYS A 765 15.62 20.83 -19.72
#